data_AF-A0A0N0CXH1-F1
#
_entry.id   AF-A0A0N0CXH1-F1
#
_cell.length_a   1.000
_cell.length_b   1.000
_cell.length_c   1.000
_cell.angle_alpha   90.00
_cell.angle_beta   90.00
_cell.angle_gamma   90.00
#
_symmetry.space_group_name_H-M   'P 1'
#
loop_
_entity.id
_entity.type
_entity.pdbx_description
1 polymer ?
#
loop_
_entity_poly.entity_id
_entity_poly.type
_entity_poly.pdbx_seq_one_letter_code
_entity_poly.pdbx_strand_id
1 'polypeptide(L)'
;MRKSILLFIYFFSAHLISAQSLKELYQQGMKYYSEGNYLKAIEIFERAVPEAEKQFGKNHKNYTAFSGNLAMMYQAQGLYSKAETLFLEVKEIDTKIFGKEHSEYATDCNNLAMLYLSQGLYSKAEPLFLEAKEIDAKTLGVKHPNYATDCNNLAMLYLSQGSYSKAEALYLEAKEIRAIALGKRHPDYAQSCNNLAGLYYELKMYSKAEPLYLEAKEIRAIALGKQHPDYAQSCNNLAALYDYQGLYSKAEPLYLEAKEIRVTTLGKEHPLYAHVCNNLAGLYKNQQLYSKAEPLYLEAKEIHGKTLGKQHPDYALSCSNLAFLYWRLQNYEKADMQFQENSQIFVNQIQTNFAHLSEKEKEQFFNGFKNNFEVVYSFAIENKQTSSSAWLYNNILVAKAVLFASSQNIRNIVKKSNNPEIKKLFVEWLAQRERLTKIMMMSLGEKQKQQINQKAEEEKANILEKRLSVQSEAIGSIFKQHNYQWKDIQKKLKSHEVAIEINRVRYYNTKKEIFTDSILYVALIVTPQTQNAPEMVVLHNGKELETTAITYYTNCIKAKKKDKESYGLFWKPLKDKIGNAQKIYIAPDGIYHQINLETLTESQTEKYIKDEVSIHLVSSTRDLIYFTAKKQVNYKNYQLHLFGYPDYAGSTQKSTPAKDRDSMNTTIKISKKQRFLDGFGTVSVLPGTKTEIVNISTKAKSKGIKVKTYLGSLANEETLKNIQDVHILHIATHGFFESDVETDKESTKFENPLLRSGLLLTNAELALQGKISGTEDGILTAQEVMNMDLYGTDLVVLSACETGLGEIRNGEGVYGLQRAFQEAGARNIVMSLWKVDDEATQKMMSLFYENMLTKGMNKREAFVLAQTELQKKYPQPYYWGAFVLIGE
;
A
#
# COMPACT_ATOMS: atom_id res chain seq x y z
N MET A 1 3.71 31.32 74.89
CA MET A 1 3.43 29.87 74.74
C MET A 1 2.62 29.52 73.49
N ARG A 2 1.43 30.08 73.23
CA ARG A 2 0.62 29.71 72.03
C ARG A 2 1.29 29.96 70.67
N LYS A 3 2.05 31.06 70.49
CA LYS A 3 2.80 31.32 69.24
C LYS A 3 3.98 30.37 69.03
N SER A 4 4.62 29.92 70.11
CA SER A 4 5.75 28.98 70.05
C SER A 4 5.29 27.55 69.75
N ILE A 5 4.12 27.15 70.22
CA ILE A 5 3.52 25.84 69.92
C ILE A 5 3.01 25.78 68.47
N LEU A 6 2.42 26.86 67.94
CA LEU A 6 2.04 26.94 66.53
C LEU A 6 3.25 26.96 65.59
N LEU A 7 4.34 27.66 65.93
CA LEU A 7 5.58 27.56 65.15
C LEU A 7 6.19 26.16 65.24
N PHE A 8 6.16 25.51 66.40
CA PHE A 8 6.69 24.15 66.58
C PHE A 8 5.87 23.10 65.82
N ILE A 9 4.54 23.23 65.78
CA ILE A 9 3.64 22.37 65.00
C ILE A 9 3.81 22.64 63.50
N TYR A 10 4.01 23.90 63.06
CA TYR A 10 4.28 24.22 61.65
C TYR A 10 5.66 23.75 61.19
N PHE A 11 6.67 23.82 62.08
CA PHE A 11 8.02 23.31 61.83
C PHE A 11 8.03 21.77 61.81
N PHE A 12 7.27 21.11 62.70
CA PHE A 12 7.10 19.65 62.68
C PHE A 12 6.19 19.18 61.54
N SER A 13 5.16 19.91 61.12
CA SER A 13 4.38 19.54 59.93
C SER A 13 5.19 19.77 58.66
N ALA A 14 6.01 20.82 58.58
CA ALA A 14 6.91 21.04 57.45
C ALA A 14 8.10 20.05 57.41
N HIS A 15 8.51 19.46 58.54
CA HIS A 15 9.58 18.44 58.60
C HIS A 15 9.08 16.99 58.68
N LEU A 16 7.82 16.71 59.06
CA LEU A 16 7.22 15.39 58.86
C LEU A 16 6.84 15.14 57.40
N ILE A 17 6.59 16.21 56.62
CA ILE A 17 6.35 16.13 55.17
C ILE A 17 7.67 15.87 54.40
N SER A 18 8.84 15.98 55.04
CA SER A 18 10.16 15.76 54.44
C SER A 18 10.81 14.40 54.78
N ALA A 19 10.04 13.41 55.23
CA ALA A 19 10.56 12.10 55.66
C ALA A 19 9.87 10.89 55.02
N GLN A 20 9.15 11.05 53.90
CA GLN A 20 8.74 9.88 53.14
C GLN A 20 9.96 9.25 52.48
N SER A 21 10.26 8.01 52.82
CA SER A 21 11.35 7.28 52.16
C SER A 21 11.03 7.09 50.67
N LEU A 22 12.05 7.01 49.80
CA LEU A 22 11.82 6.70 48.38
C LEU A 22 11.00 5.42 48.18
N LYS A 23 11.13 4.44 49.08
CA LYS A 23 10.31 3.23 49.06
C LYS A 23 8.82 3.53 49.27
N GLU A 24 8.48 4.43 50.20
CA GLU A 24 7.10 4.86 50.44
C GLU A 24 6.54 5.63 49.25
N LEU A 25 7.33 6.55 48.67
CA LEU A 25 6.95 7.27 47.46
C LEU A 25 6.70 6.31 46.29
N TYR A 26 7.57 5.31 46.10
CA TYR A 26 7.39 4.28 45.08
C TYR A 26 6.08 3.51 45.30
N GLN A 27 5.85 3.00 46.51
CA GLN A 27 4.65 2.25 46.84
C GLN A 27 3.39 3.09 46.70
N GLN A 28 3.43 4.36 47.11
CA GLN A 28 2.32 5.28 46.97
C GLN A 28 2.02 5.62 45.52
N GLY A 29 3.05 5.89 44.70
CA GLY A 29 2.92 6.13 43.28
C GLY A 29 2.34 4.92 42.55
N MET A 30 2.87 3.72 42.81
CA MET A 30 2.37 2.46 42.22
C MET A 30 0.95 2.13 42.67
N LYS A 31 0.60 2.42 43.92
CA LYS A 31 -0.78 2.27 44.40
C LYS A 31 -1.74 3.18 43.64
N TYR A 32 -1.40 4.46 43.49
CA TYR A 32 -2.23 5.36 42.70
C TYR A 32 -2.33 4.93 41.24
N TYR A 33 -1.23 4.43 40.66
CA TYR A 33 -1.25 3.85 39.32
C TYR A 33 -2.20 2.65 39.21
N SER A 34 -2.12 1.69 40.14
CA SER A 34 -2.99 0.49 40.15
C SER A 34 -4.45 0.81 40.42
N GLU A 35 -4.73 1.93 41.08
CA GLU A 35 -6.08 2.46 41.28
C GLU A 35 -6.57 3.28 40.07
N GLY A 36 -5.72 3.48 39.07
CA GLY A 36 -6.01 4.29 37.88
C GLY A 36 -5.95 5.80 38.09
N ASN A 37 -5.41 6.26 39.23
CA ASN A 37 -5.24 7.67 39.55
C ASN A 37 -3.89 8.20 39.04
N TYR A 38 -3.77 8.31 37.71
CA TYR A 38 -2.51 8.68 37.07
C TYR A 38 -2.02 10.08 37.44
N LEU A 39 -2.90 11.04 37.70
CA LEU A 39 -2.51 12.41 38.09
C LEU A 39 -1.78 12.41 39.45
N LYS A 40 -2.32 11.70 40.44
CA LYS A 40 -1.63 11.56 41.74
C LYS A 40 -0.36 10.73 41.62
N ALA A 41 -0.35 9.69 40.78
CA ALA A 41 0.86 8.92 40.53
C ALA A 41 1.97 9.81 39.95
N ILE A 42 1.65 10.68 38.97
CA ILE A 42 2.58 11.65 38.39
C ILE A 42 3.13 12.57 39.46
N GLU A 43 2.28 13.19 40.28
CA GLU A 43 2.73 14.10 41.34
C GLU A 43 3.73 13.43 42.29
N ILE A 44 3.48 12.17 42.65
CA ILE A 44 4.40 11.39 43.50
C ILE A 44 5.71 11.10 42.78
N PHE A 45 5.66 10.64 41.53
CA PHE A 45 6.88 10.28 40.78
C PHE A 45 7.71 11.50 40.36
N GLU A 46 7.08 12.64 40.01
CA GLU A 46 7.77 13.92 39.76
C GLU A 46 8.55 14.41 40.99
N ARG A 47 8.03 14.14 42.19
CA ARG A 47 8.73 14.41 43.46
C ARG A 47 9.81 13.38 43.77
N ALA A 48 9.58 12.11 43.43
CA ALA A 48 10.49 11.02 43.77
C ALA A 48 11.74 10.96 42.89
N VAL A 49 11.63 11.29 41.60
CA VAL A 49 12.75 11.19 40.64
C VAL A 49 13.97 12.04 41.05
N PRO A 50 13.83 13.34 41.41
CA PRO A 50 14.98 14.14 41.84
C PRO A 50 15.63 13.62 43.14
N GLU A 51 14.83 13.10 44.08
CA GLU A 51 15.36 12.54 45.32
C GLU A 51 16.06 11.19 45.07
N ALA A 52 15.55 10.39 44.14
CA ALA A 52 16.20 9.17 43.67
C ALA A 52 17.55 9.45 42.99
N GLU A 53 17.62 10.51 42.17
CA GLU A 53 18.88 10.96 41.58
C GLU A 53 19.88 11.38 42.66
N LYS A 54 19.44 12.17 43.65
CA LYS A 54 20.30 12.64 44.74
C LYS A 54 20.82 11.48 45.60
N GLN A 55 19.98 10.49 45.89
CA GLN A 55 20.33 9.38 46.78
C GLN A 55 21.17 8.29 46.08
N PHE A 56 20.85 7.95 44.83
CA PHE A 56 21.45 6.82 44.12
C PHE A 56 22.36 7.20 42.96
N GLY A 57 22.26 8.44 42.46
CA GLY A 57 22.82 8.86 41.18
C GLY A 57 22.02 8.36 39.99
N LYS A 58 22.23 9.00 38.82
CA LYS A 58 21.53 8.63 37.58
C LYS A 58 21.84 7.21 37.10
N ASN A 59 23.06 6.71 37.29
CA ASN A 59 23.49 5.39 36.81
C ASN A 59 23.08 4.22 37.73
N HIS A 60 21.90 4.29 38.35
CA HIS A 60 21.45 3.30 39.32
C HIS A 60 20.02 2.82 39.02
N LYS A 61 19.78 1.51 39.15
CA LYS A 61 18.51 0.85 38.79
C LYS A 61 17.26 1.43 39.48
N ASN A 62 17.43 1.99 40.68
CA ASN A 62 16.31 2.62 41.39
C ASN A 62 15.92 3.93 40.72
N TYR A 63 16.88 4.75 40.27
CA TYR A 63 16.58 5.97 39.51
C TYR A 63 15.81 5.64 38.24
N THR A 64 16.29 4.63 37.50
CA THR A 64 15.62 4.20 36.27
C THR A 64 14.21 3.66 36.52
N ALA A 65 13.99 2.92 37.61
CA ALA A 65 12.64 2.49 38.01
C ALA A 65 11.67 3.66 38.28
N PHE A 66 12.09 4.71 39.00
CA PHE A 66 11.23 5.89 39.23
C PHE A 66 10.98 6.67 37.93
N SER A 67 12.03 6.88 37.13
CA SER A 67 11.96 7.63 35.87
C SER A 67 11.14 6.90 34.81
N GLY A 68 11.26 5.58 34.71
CA GLY A 68 10.48 4.74 33.80
C GLY A 68 8.99 4.74 34.15
N ASN A 69 8.65 4.64 35.44
CA ASN A 69 7.26 4.77 35.89
C ASN A 69 6.69 6.17 35.59
N LEU A 70 7.47 7.23 35.83
CA LEU A 70 7.06 8.59 35.47
C LEU A 70 6.81 8.73 33.96
N ALA A 71 7.68 8.13 33.15
CA ALA A 71 7.54 8.11 31.69
C ALA A 71 6.26 7.39 31.24
N MET A 72 5.94 6.24 31.83
CA MET A 72 4.67 5.54 31.58
C MET A 72 3.45 6.41 31.92
N MET A 73 3.52 7.16 33.02
CA MET A 73 2.42 8.05 33.40
C MET A 73 2.27 9.22 32.42
N TYR A 74 3.39 9.82 32.01
CA TYR A 74 3.38 10.85 30.97
C TYR A 74 2.82 10.33 29.65
N GLN A 75 3.17 9.11 29.24
CA GLN A 75 2.59 8.48 28.07
C GLN A 75 1.08 8.32 28.21
N ALA A 76 0.60 7.80 29.35
CA ALA A 76 -0.84 7.63 29.59
C ALA A 76 -1.61 8.96 29.45
N GLN A 77 -1.01 10.07 29.89
CA GLN A 77 -1.56 11.43 29.77
C GLN A 77 -1.42 12.07 28.38
N GLY A 78 -0.79 11.40 27.41
CA GLY A 78 -0.49 11.97 26.10
C GLY A 78 0.70 12.94 26.08
N LEU A 79 1.46 13.05 27.18
CA LEU A 79 2.66 13.89 27.30
C LEU A 79 3.88 13.20 26.66
N TYR A 80 3.75 12.86 25.37
CA TYR A 80 4.65 11.96 24.67
C TYR A 80 6.10 12.43 24.61
N SER A 81 6.36 13.73 24.43
CA SER A 81 7.74 14.24 24.39
C SER A 81 8.47 14.10 25.73
N LYS A 82 7.75 14.27 26.86
CA LYS A 82 8.33 14.04 28.18
C LYS A 82 8.58 12.55 28.42
N ALA A 83 7.63 11.70 28.03
CA ALA A 83 7.77 10.26 28.11
C ALA A 83 8.95 9.74 27.28
N GLU A 84 9.09 10.20 26.03
CA GLU A 84 10.18 9.80 25.12
C GLU A 84 11.54 10.12 25.71
N THR A 85 11.69 11.34 26.24
CA THR A 85 12.94 11.79 26.86
C THR A 85 13.36 10.85 28.00
N LEU A 86 12.43 10.55 28.92
CA LEU A 86 12.71 9.69 30.05
C LEU A 86 12.92 8.22 29.64
N PHE A 87 12.11 7.67 28.73
CA PHE A 87 12.30 6.30 28.26
C PHE A 87 13.64 6.11 27.53
N LEU A 88 14.08 7.10 26.74
CA LEU A 88 15.40 7.05 26.11
C LEU A 88 16.54 7.10 27.14
N GLU A 89 16.44 7.98 28.14
CA GLU A 89 17.41 8.07 29.24
C GLU A 89 17.47 6.76 30.04
N VAL A 90 16.31 6.24 30.45
CA VAL A 90 16.16 4.97 31.18
C VAL A 90 16.78 3.82 30.39
N LYS A 91 16.39 3.66 29.12
CA LYS A 91 16.92 2.61 28.24
C LYS A 91 18.43 2.69 28.09
N GLU A 92 19.00 3.89 27.96
CA GLU A 92 20.45 4.08 27.85
C GLU A 92 21.18 3.65 29.14
N ILE A 93 20.64 4.04 30.29
CA ILE A 93 21.22 3.72 31.60
C ILE A 93 21.09 2.23 31.88
N ASP A 94 19.91 1.64 31.69
CA ASP A 94 19.67 0.22 31.96
C ASP A 94 20.44 -0.69 30.98
N THR A 95 20.72 -0.22 29.75
CA THR A 95 21.70 -0.86 28.87
C THR A 95 23.09 -0.96 29.51
N LYS A 96 23.54 0.07 30.23
CA LYS A 96 24.85 0.10 30.92
C LYS A 96 24.84 -0.74 32.20
N ILE A 97 23.71 -0.80 32.92
CA ILE A 97 23.58 -1.51 34.19
C ILE A 97 23.41 -3.02 33.96
N PHE A 98 22.49 -3.41 33.09
CA PHE A 98 22.06 -4.80 32.93
C PHE A 98 22.56 -5.47 31.65
N GLY A 99 22.90 -4.66 30.62
CA GLY A 99 23.22 -5.15 29.28
C GLY A 99 21.98 -5.38 28.41
N LYS A 100 22.20 -5.56 27.10
CA LYS A 100 21.11 -5.67 26.11
C LYS A 100 20.35 -7.01 26.14
N GLU A 101 20.91 -8.04 26.75
CA GLU A 101 20.30 -9.37 26.84
C GLU A 101 19.53 -9.57 28.16
N HIS A 102 19.16 -8.49 28.85
CA HIS A 102 18.44 -8.54 30.13
C HIS A 102 16.96 -8.16 29.94
N SER A 103 16.06 -8.76 30.73
CA SER A 103 14.61 -8.52 30.62
C SER A 103 14.18 -7.09 30.96
N GLU A 104 14.96 -6.37 31.78
CA GLU A 104 14.72 -4.93 32.03
C GLU A 104 14.95 -4.09 30.77
N TYR A 105 16.01 -4.39 30.00
CA TYR A 105 16.22 -3.74 28.70
C TYR A 105 15.11 -4.10 27.70
N ALA A 106 14.60 -5.34 27.75
CA ALA A 106 13.43 -5.73 26.96
C ALA A 106 12.18 -4.92 27.36
N THR A 107 11.97 -4.70 28.66
CA THR A 107 10.89 -3.86 29.18
C THR A 107 11.00 -2.42 28.69
N ASP A 108 12.21 -1.84 28.69
CA ASP A 108 12.46 -0.50 28.15
C ASP A 108 12.17 -0.41 26.65
N CYS A 109 12.59 -1.42 25.89
CA CYS A 109 12.27 -1.55 24.48
C CYS A 109 10.76 -1.59 24.27
N ASN A 110 10.04 -2.42 25.02
CA ASN A 110 8.59 -2.54 24.91
C ASN A 110 7.87 -1.23 25.24
N ASN A 111 8.26 -0.54 26.32
CA ASN A 111 7.67 0.72 26.74
C ASN A 111 7.90 1.83 25.70
N LEU A 112 9.13 1.96 25.20
CA LEU A 112 9.45 2.93 24.15
C LEU A 112 8.72 2.60 22.84
N ALA A 113 8.57 1.31 22.51
CA ALA A 113 7.79 0.87 21.36
C ALA A 113 6.31 1.23 21.50
N MET A 114 5.73 1.02 22.68
CA MET A 114 4.33 1.36 22.97
C MET A 114 4.11 2.87 22.91
N LEU A 115 5.09 3.68 23.35
CA LEU A 115 5.04 5.12 23.15
C LEU A 115 5.00 5.48 21.65
N TYR A 116 5.86 4.89 20.82
CA TYR A 116 5.86 5.15 19.39
C TYR A 116 4.59 4.66 18.69
N LEU A 117 4.06 3.50 19.09
CA LEU A 117 2.76 3.01 18.63
C LEU A 117 1.66 4.02 18.98
N SER A 118 1.67 4.54 20.22
CA SER A 118 0.72 5.56 20.66
C SER A 118 0.84 6.83 19.83
N GLN A 119 2.04 7.23 19.38
CA GLN A 119 2.24 8.38 18.49
C GLN A 119 1.90 8.12 17.02
N GLY A 120 1.55 6.89 16.62
CA GLY A 120 1.38 6.52 15.20
C GLY A 120 2.69 6.28 14.43
N LEU A 121 3.83 6.22 15.14
CA LEU A 121 5.17 6.02 14.60
C LEU A 121 5.52 4.52 14.53
N TYR A 122 4.74 3.79 13.74
CA TYR A 122 4.80 2.32 13.65
C TYR A 122 6.17 1.80 13.23
N SER A 123 6.86 2.54 12.37
CA SER A 123 8.21 2.21 11.91
C SER A 123 9.27 2.21 13.01
N LYS A 124 9.11 3.03 14.05
CA LYS A 124 9.98 3.04 15.22
C LYS A 124 9.58 1.99 16.26
N ALA A 125 8.28 1.70 16.36
CA ALA A 125 7.73 0.78 17.35
C ALA A 125 8.09 -0.68 17.07
N GLU A 126 7.92 -1.13 15.82
CA GLU A 126 8.10 -2.53 15.44
C GLU A 126 9.45 -3.17 15.81
N PRO A 127 10.61 -2.56 15.47
CA PRO A 127 11.90 -3.18 15.78
C PRO A 127 12.10 -3.35 17.29
N LEU A 128 11.62 -2.40 18.09
CA LEU A 128 11.73 -2.44 19.54
C LEU A 128 10.82 -3.52 20.16
N PHE A 129 9.59 -3.70 19.64
CA PHE A 129 8.73 -4.80 20.08
C PHE A 129 9.31 -6.17 19.72
N LEU A 130 9.89 -6.31 18.52
CA LEU A 130 10.54 -7.56 18.10
C LEU A 130 11.77 -7.87 18.95
N GLU A 131 12.60 -6.85 19.24
CA GLU A 131 13.77 -6.98 20.11
C GLU A 131 13.37 -7.40 21.53
N ALA A 132 12.37 -6.74 22.13
CA ALA A 132 11.84 -7.11 23.45
C ALA A 132 11.35 -8.56 23.49
N LYS A 133 10.50 -8.94 22.52
CA LYS A 133 9.95 -10.29 22.40
C LYS A 133 11.03 -11.36 22.28
N GLU A 134 12.10 -11.09 21.52
CA GLU A 134 13.22 -12.03 21.36
C GLU A 134 14.01 -12.20 22.65
N ILE A 135 14.31 -11.11 23.34
CA ILE A 135 15.07 -11.13 24.59
C ILE A 135 14.27 -11.87 25.67
N ASP A 136 12.99 -11.56 25.87
CA ASP A 136 12.17 -12.22 26.89
C ASP A 136 11.91 -13.69 26.56
N ALA A 137 11.83 -14.06 25.27
CA ALA A 137 11.78 -15.46 24.87
C ALA A 137 13.04 -16.24 25.29
N LYS A 138 14.22 -15.63 25.18
CA LYS A 138 15.51 -16.26 25.55
C LYS A 138 15.75 -16.26 27.05
N THR A 139 15.41 -15.17 27.74
CA THR A 139 15.81 -14.92 29.13
C THR A 139 14.79 -15.46 30.13
N LEU A 140 13.50 -15.24 29.89
CA LEU A 140 12.40 -15.62 30.79
C LEU A 140 11.62 -16.84 30.26
N GLY A 141 11.68 -17.08 28.95
CA GLY A 141 11.00 -18.17 28.27
C GLY A 141 9.62 -17.77 27.73
N VAL A 142 9.19 -18.47 26.68
CA VAL A 142 7.94 -18.17 25.92
C VAL A 142 6.63 -18.35 26.71
N LYS A 143 6.69 -18.85 27.95
CA LYS A 143 5.53 -18.99 28.84
C LYS A 143 5.45 -17.90 29.91
N HIS A 144 6.41 -16.98 29.92
CA HIS A 144 6.45 -15.91 30.90
C HIS A 144 5.42 -14.80 30.58
N PRO A 145 4.78 -14.18 31.59
CA PRO A 145 3.86 -13.05 31.38
C PRO A 145 4.44 -11.88 30.57
N ASN A 146 5.73 -11.55 30.72
CA ASN A 146 6.35 -10.47 29.94
C ASN A 146 6.40 -10.78 28.44
N TYR A 147 6.81 -11.99 28.06
CA TYR A 147 6.73 -12.44 26.66
C TYR A 147 5.29 -12.36 26.12
N ALA A 148 4.27 -12.66 26.94
CA ALA A 148 2.88 -12.46 26.55
C ALA A 148 2.50 -10.98 26.38
N THR A 149 3.07 -10.08 27.18
CA THR A 149 2.93 -8.62 27.02
C THR A 149 3.57 -8.15 25.72
N ASP A 150 4.76 -8.64 25.36
CA ASP A 150 5.38 -8.36 24.07
C ASP A 150 4.51 -8.83 22.90
N CYS A 151 3.98 -10.05 22.98
CA CYS A 151 3.07 -10.58 21.97
C CYS A 151 1.82 -9.71 21.81
N ASN A 152 1.18 -9.32 22.93
CA ASN A 152 0.00 -8.48 22.91
C ASN A 152 0.28 -7.10 22.29
N ASN A 153 1.39 -6.45 22.64
CA ASN A 153 1.68 -5.11 22.16
C ASN A 153 2.14 -5.11 20.69
N LEU A 154 2.90 -6.12 20.27
CA LEU A 154 3.22 -6.35 18.86
C LEU A 154 1.96 -6.66 18.03
N ALA A 155 0.99 -7.39 18.59
CA ALA A 155 -0.29 -7.62 17.94
C ALA A 155 -1.10 -6.32 17.74
N MET A 156 -1.06 -5.40 18.70
CA MET A 156 -1.68 -4.06 18.55
C MET A 156 -1.05 -3.26 17.40
N LEU A 157 0.26 -3.34 17.24
CA LEU A 157 0.95 -2.72 16.11
C LEU A 157 0.51 -3.33 14.78
N TYR A 158 0.50 -4.67 14.66
CA TYR A 158 0.08 -5.33 13.43
C TYR A 158 -1.40 -5.10 13.10
N LEU A 159 -2.27 -4.99 14.11
CA LEU A 159 -3.65 -4.56 13.94
C LEU A 159 -3.71 -3.16 13.32
N SER A 160 -2.91 -2.22 13.84
CA SER A 160 -2.85 -0.83 13.36
C SER A 160 -2.24 -0.70 11.96
N GLN A 161 -1.43 -1.67 11.54
CA GLN A 161 -0.87 -1.76 10.18
C GLN A 161 -1.77 -2.54 9.19
N GLY A 162 -2.89 -3.12 9.65
CA GLY A 162 -3.79 -3.93 8.82
C GLY A 162 -3.36 -5.40 8.63
N SER A 163 -2.29 -5.85 9.29
CA SER A 163 -1.82 -7.23 9.26
C SER A 163 -2.61 -8.13 10.23
N TYR A 164 -3.92 -8.26 10.00
CA TYR A 164 -4.87 -8.90 10.92
C TYR A 164 -4.52 -10.34 11.31
N SER A 165 -4.02 -11.16 10.38
CA SER A 165 -3.64 -12.55 10.69
C SER A 165 -2.42 -12.64 11.62
N LYS A 166 -1.44 -11.73 11.50
CA LYS A 166 -0.30 -11.66 12.43
C LYS A 166 -0.79 -11.23 13.82
N ALA A 167 -1.69 -10.25 13.87
CA ALA A 167 -2.30 -9.80 15.11
C ALA A 167 -3.11 -10.91 15.81
N GLU A 168 -3.94 -11.66 15.07
CA GLU A 168 -4.75 -12.76 15.63
C GLU A 168 -3.89 -13.82 16.31
N ALA A 169 -2.84 -14.28 15.61
CA ALA A 169 -1.94 -15.31 16.12
C ALA A 169 -1.29 -14.89 17.45
N LEU A 170 -0.77 -13.65 17.50
CA LEU A 170 -0.11 -13.11 18.69
C LEU A 170 -1.08 -12.83 19.84
N TYR A 171 -2.30 -12.35 19.56
CA TYR A 171 -3.31 -12.16 20.61
C TYR A 171 -3.76 -13.50 21.21
N LEU A 172 -3.93 -14.54 20.39
CA LEU A 172 -4.25 -15.88 20.87
C LEU A 172 -3.12 -16.46 21.72
N GLU A 173 -1.87 -16.31 21.27
CA GLU A 173 -0.67 -16.72 22.01
C GLU A 173 -0.60 -16.02 23.38
N ALA A 174 -0.73 -14.68 23.40
CA ALA A 174 -0.71 -13.90 24.64
C ALA A 174 -1.85 -14.28 25.60
N LYS A 175 -3.07 -14.48 25.08
CA LYS A 175 -4.24 -14.88 25.86
C LYS A 175 -4.02 -16.23 26.54
N GLU A 176 -3.50 -17.21 25.82
CA GLU A 176 -3.26 -18.56 26.34
C GLU A 176 -2.16 -18.56 27.41
N ILE A 177 -1.05 -17.85 27.17
CA ILE A 177 0.04 -17.75 28.13
C ILE A 177 -0.45 -17.11 29.44
N ARG A 178 -1.19 -15.99 29.36
CA ARG A 178 -1.74 -15.32 30.55
C ARG A 178 -2.78 -16.17 31.28
N ALA A 179 -3.56 -16.97 30.56
CA ALA A 179 -4.49 -17.92 31.17
C ALA A 179 -3.77 -18.96 32.03
N ILE A 180 -2.64 -19.48 31.55
CA ILE A 180 -1.84 -20.51 32.23
C ILE A 180 -1.02 -19.89 33.36
N ALA A 181 -0.31 -18.79 33.10
CA ALA A 181 0.66 -18.21 34.02
C ALA A 181 0.03 -17.39 35.15
N LEU A 182 -1.08 -16.67 34.88
CA LEU A 182 -1.71 -15.74 35.81
C LEU A 182 -3.12 -16.16 36.23
N GLY A 183 -3.75 -17.05 35.46
CA GLY A 183 -5.14 -17.47 35.64
C GLY A 183 -6.14 -16.55 34.95
N LYS A 184 -7.33 -17.08 34.64
CA LYS A 184 -8.38 -16.39 33.87
C LYS A 184 -9.06 -15.22 34.60
N ARG A 185 -8.83 -15.05 35.90
CA ARG A 185 -9.36 -13.90 36.68
C ARG A 185 -8.39 -12.73 36.74
N HIS A 186 -7.21 -12.85 36.13
CA HIS A 186 -6.21 -11.80 36.15
C HIS A 186 -6.56 -10.66 35.17
N PRO A 187 -6.34 -9.38 35.54
CA PRO A 187 -6.54 -8.23 34.65
C PRO A 187 -5.86 -8.36 33.27
N ASP A 188 -4.64 -8.89 33.21
CA ASP A 188 -3.92 -9.08 31.95
C ASP A 188 -4.58 -10.10 31.01
N TYR A 189 -5.20 -11.15 31.56
CA TYR A 189 -6.01 -12.07 30.75
C TYR A 189 -7.23 -11.35 30.17
N ALA A 190 -7.89 -10.50 30.97
CA ALA A 190 -8.99 -9.67 30.50
C ALA A 190 -8.55 -8.68 29.41
N GLN A 191 -7.33 -8.12 29.52
CA GLN A 191 -6.75 -7.26 28.47
C GLN A 191 -6.59 -8.02 27.14
N SER A 192 -6.05 -9.25 27.18
CA SER A 192 -5.92 -10.09 25.98
C SER A 192 -7.29 -10.41 25.37
N CYS A 193 -8.30 -10.69 26.20
CA CYS A 193 -9.67 -10.92 25.72
C CYS A 193 -10.25 -9.66 25.05
N ASN A 194 -10.10 -8.49 25.67
CA ASN A 194 -10.56 -7.22 25.13
C ASN A 194 -9.90 -6.87 23.78
N ASN A 195 -8.59 -7.09 23.65
CA ASN A 195 -7.86 -6.77 22.43
C ASN A 195 -8.17 -7.75 21.28
N LEU A 196 -8.30 -9.05 21.59
CA LEU A 196 -8.75 -10.05 20.63
C LEU A 196 -10.19 -9.79 20.17
N ALA A 197 -11.07 -9.35 21.08
CA ALA A 197 -12.41 -8.91 20.75
C ALA A 197 -12.40 -7.68 19.81
N GLY A 198 -11.49 -6.73 20.05
CA GLY A 198 -11.24 -5.60 19.15
C GLY A 198 -10.87 -6.03 17.73
N LEU A 199 -9.95 -6.99 17.60
CA LEU A 199 -9.63 -7.56 16.29
C LEU A 199 -10.86 -8.20 15.63
N TYR A 200 -11.65 -8.98 16.37
CA TYR A 200 -12.86 -9.59 15.81
C TYR A 200 -13.94 -8.57 15.48
N TYR A 201 -14.04 -7.47 16.22
CA TYR A 201 -14.90 -6.34 15.89
C TYR A 201 -14.49 -5.70 14.55
N GLU A 202 -13.20 -5.43 14.34
CA GLU A 202 -12.67 -4.89 13.07
C GLU A 202 -12.93 -5.85 11.88
N LEU A 203 -12.78 -7.16 12.11
CA LEU A 203 -13.09 -8.20 11.13
C LEU A 203 -14.60 -8.46 10.95
N LYS A 204 -15.46 -7.70 11.63
CA LYS A 204 -16.94 -7.86 11.62
C LYS A 204 -17.44 -9.21 12.13
N MET A 205 -16.63 -9.92 12.90
CA MET A 205 -16.93 -11.21 13.52
C MET A 205 -17.58 -11.00 14.90
N TYR A 206 -18.71 -10.30 14.95
CA TYR A 206 -19.34 -9.85 16.19
C TYR A 206 -19.73 -10.96 17.17
N SER A 207 -20.12 -12.14 16.64
CA SER A 207 -20.42 -13.32 17.46
C SER A 207 -19.22 -13.87 18.23
N LYS A 208 -17.99 -13.60 17.75
CA LYS A 208 -16.75 -13.91 18.47
C LYS A 208 -16.32 -12.78 19.42
N ALA A 209 -16.60 -11.52 19.06
CA ALA A 209 -16.21 -10.35 19.83
C ALA A 209 -17.02 -10.18 21.13
N GLU A 210 -18.35 -10.30 21.06
CA GLU A 210 -19.24 -10.06 22.20
C GLU A 210 -18.87 -10.88 23.47
N PRO A 211 -18.72 -12.22 23.41
CA PRO A 211 -18.42 -13.00 24.61
C PRO A 211 -17.08 -12.60 25.24
N LEU A 212 -16.08 -12.25 24.43
CA LEU A 212 -14.77 -11.82 24.91
C LEU A 212 -14.82 -10.44 25.59
N TYR A 213 -15.61 -9.50 25.06
CA TYR A 213 -15.80 -8.20 25.73
C TYR A 213 -16.57 -8.34 27.05
N LEU A 214 -17.60 -9.18 27.09
CA LEU A 214 -18.33 -9.48 28.32
C LEU A 214 -17.42 -10.11 29.37
N GLU A 215 -16.65 -11.13 29.00
CA GLU A 215 -15.66 -11.79 29.85
C GLU A 215 -14.64 -10.78 30.41
N ALA A 216 -14.05 -9.94 29.54
CA ALA A 216 -13.10 -8.92 29.96
C ALA A 216 -13.71 -7.89 30.93
N LYS A 217 -14.94 -7.43 30.65
CA LYS A 217 -15.66 -6.47 31.50
C LYS A 217 -15.92 -7.06 32.89
N GLU A 218 -16.40 -8.30 32.96
CA GLU A 218 -16.71 -8.98 34.22
C GLU A 218 -15.45 -9.18 35.06
N ILE A 219 -14.37 -9.69 34.46
CA ILE A 219 -13.10 -9.90 35.16
C ILE A 219 -12.57 -8.57 35.73
N ARG A 220 -12.57 -7.49 34.94
CA ARG A 220 -12.08 -6.18 35.40
C ARG A 220 -12.98 -5.59 36.50
N ALA A 221 -14.30 -5.81 36.43
CA ALA A 221 -15.21 -5.39 37.49
C ALA A 221 -14.89 -6.07 38.83
N ILE A 222 -14.56 -7.37 38.80
CA ILE A 222 -14.25 -8.16 40.00
C ILE A 222 -12.83 -7.88 40.51
N ALA A 223 -11.85 -7.85 39.61
CA ALA A 223 -10.43 -7.77 39.98
C ALA A 223 -9.96 -6.35 40.32
N LEU A 224 -10.50 -5.33 39.63
CA LEU A 224 -10.06 -3.93 39.76
C LEU A 224 -11.14 -3.00 40.34
N GLY A 225 -12.40 -3.42 40.31
CA GLY A 225 -13.55 -2.59 40.65
C GLY A 225 -14.06 -1.75 39.48
N LYS A 226 -15.31 -1.30 39.59
CA LYS A 226 -16.01 -0.57 38.50
C LYS A 226 -15.52 0.87 38.28
N GLN A 227 -14.78 1.45 39.22
CA GLN A 227 -14.22 2.80 39.06
C GLN A 227 -12.86 2.78 38.35
N HIS A 228 -12.33 1.60 38.00
CA HIS A 228 -11.04 1.51 37.36
C HIS A 228 -11.10 1.91 35.86
N PRO A 229 -10.11 2.66 35.33
CA PRO A 229 -10.01 3.02 33.92
C PRO A 229 -10.17 1.85 32.93
N ASP A 230 -9.60 0.69 33.25
CA ASP A 230 -9.70 -0.52 32.41
C ASP A 230 -11.11 -1.09 32.32
N TYR A 231 -11.89 -1.02 33.40
CA TYR A 231 -13.31 -1.40 33.36
C TYR A 231 -14.09 -0.44 32.44
N ALA A 232 -13.80 0.86 32.51
CA ALA A 232 -14.37 1.85 31.59
C ALA A 232 -13.99 1.57 30.12
N GLN A 233 -12.77 1.11 29.85
CA GLN A 233 -12.37 0.68 28.49
C GLN A 233 -13.25 -0.47 27.98
N SER A 234 -13.46 -1.50 28.81
CA SER A 234 -14.31 -2.64 28.44
C SER A 234 -15.77 -2.21 28.21
N CYS A 235 -16.28 -1.27 29.02
CA CYS A 235 -17.60 -0.68 28.80
C CYS A 235 -17.68 0.07 27.47
N ASN A 236 -16.72 0.94 27.17
CA ASN A 236 -16.66 1.67 25.91
C ASN A 236 -16.62 0.74 24.68
N ASN A 237 -15.81 -0.32 24.72
CA ASN A 237 -15.66 -1.23 23.59
C ASN A 237 -16.89 -2.11 23.39
N LEU A 238 -17.49 -2.61 24.47
CA LEU A 238 -18.76 -3.34 24.41
C LEU A 238 -19.90 -2.44 23.92
N ALA A 239 -19.92 -1.17 24.33
CA ALA A 239 -20.87 -0.18 23.85
C ALA A 239 -20.73 0.06 22.34
N ALA A 240 -19.49 0.14 21.82
CA ALA A 240 -19.22 0.28 20.39
C ALA A 240 -19.74 -0.91 19.58
N LEU A 241 -19.56 -2.13 20.09
CA LEU A 241 -20.14 -3.32 19.50
C LEU A 241 -21.67 -3.22 19.42
N TYR A 242 -22.33 -2.83 20.51
CA TYR A 242 -23.78 -2.68 20.55
C TYR A 242 -24.30 -1.53 19.70
N ASP A 243 -23.60 -0.39 19.64
CA ASP A 243 -23.92 0.73 18.74
C ASP A 243 -23.89 0.28 17.28
N TYR A 244 -22.82 -0.43 16.87
CA TYR A 244 -22.72 -0.96 15.51
C TYR A 244 -23.84 -1.95 15.16
N GLN A 245 -24.29 -2.75 16.13
CA GLN A 245 -25.42 -3.67 15.98
C GLN A 245 -26.79 -2.96 16.03
N GLY A 246 -26.85 -1.65 16.24
CA GLY A 246 -28.10 -0.89 16.39
C GLY A 246 -28.80 -1.07 17.74
N LEU A 247 -28.12 -1.70 18.72
CA LEU A 247 -28.64 -1.95 20.07
C LEU A 247 -28.38 -0.74 20.98
N TYR A 248 -28.87 0.43 20.57
CA TYR A 248 -28.57 1.71 21.23
C TYR A 248 -28.95 1.76 22.71
N SER A 249 -30.03 1.09 23.10
CA SER A 249 -30.48 1.01 24.51
C SER A 249 -29.49 0.27 25.42
N LYS A 250 -28.67 -0.64 24.87
CA LYS A 250 -27.58 -1.31 25.59
C LYS A 250 -26.28 -0.49 25.56
N ALA A 251 -26.03 0.22 24.47
CA ALA A 251 -24.79 0.96 24.26
C ALA A 251 -24.73 2.26 25.06
N GLU A 252 -25.80 3.07 25.07
CA GLU A 252 -25.81 4.39 25.71
C GLU A 252 -25.44 4.35 27.21
N PRO A 253 -26.02 3.46 28.04
CA PRO A 253 -25.66 3.40 29.46
C PRO A 253 -24.19 3.05 29.68
N LEU A 254 -23.62 2.18 28.85
CA LEU A 254 -22.22 1.77 28.95
C LEU A 254 -21.27 2.90 28.55
N TYR A 255 -21.61 3.70 27.52
CA TYR A 255 -20.83 4.88 27.17
C TYR A 255 -20.89 5.96 28.25
N LEU A 256 -22.06 6.20 28.84
CA LEU A 256 -22.21 7.16 29.94
C LEU A 256 -21.43 6.72 31.19
N GLU A 257 -21.52 5.44 31.57
CA GLU A 257 -20.74 4.85 32.66
C GLU A 257 -19.24 5.01 32.39
N ALA A 258 -18.76 4.67 31.19
CA ALA A 258 -17.36 4.85 30.81
C ALA A 258 -16.93 6.33 30.84
N LYS A 259 -17.77 7.24 30.36
CA LYS A 259 -17.49 8.69 30.33
C LYS A 259 -17.33 9.24 31.74
N GLU A 260 -18.23 8.88 32.64
CA GLU A 260 -18.20 9.29 34.05
C GLU A 260 -16.92 8.80 34.73
N ILE A 261 -16.59 7.52 34.59
CA ILE A 261 -15.37 6.95 35.18
C ILE A 261 -14.13 7.67 34.64
N ARG A 262 -14.04 7.92 33.34
CA ARG A 262 -12.89 8.61 32.72
C ARG A 262 -12.75 10.04 33.24
N VAL A 263 -13.86 10.77 33.39
CA VAL A 263 -13.80 12.15 33.88
C VAL A 263 -13.37 12.22 35.35
N THR A 264 -13.81 11.28 36.18
CA THR A 264 -13.50 11.25 37.62
C THR A 264 -12.07 10.77 37.90
N THR A 265 -11.57 9.82 37.11
CA THR A 265 -10.23 9.23 37.31
C THR A 265 -9.12 9.98 36.60
N LEU A 266 -9.39 10.53 35.40
CA LEU A 266 -8.37 11.10 34.51
C LEU A 266 -8.54 12.59 34.23
N GLY A 267 -9.75 13.12 34.41
CA GLY A 267 -10.10 14.49 34.04
C GLY A 267 -10.55 14.65 32.59
N LYS A 268 -11.12 15.83 32.28
CA LYS A 268 -11.71 16.15 30.97
C LYS A 268 -10.70 16.35 29.86
N GLU A 269 -9.48 16.76 30.20
CA GLU A 269 -8.43 17.00 29.19
C GLU A 269 -7.76 15.70 28.72
N HIS A 270 -8.12 14.54 29.28
CA HIS A 270 -7.43 13.29 28.98
C HIS A 270 -7.87 12.72 27.61
N PRO A 271 -6.94 12.22 26.77
CA PRO A 271 -7.26 11.56 25.50
C PRO A 271 -8.35 10.46 25.59
N LEU A 272 -8.24 9.57 26.57
CA LEU A 272 -9.24 8.52 26.80
C LEU A 272 -10.65 9.03 27.19
N TYR A 273 -10.79 10.24 27.74
CA TYR A 273 -12.12 10.87 27.92
C TYR A 273 -12.66 11.35 26.56
N ALA A 274 -11.81 11.97 25.74
CA ALA A 274 -12.17 12.40 24.39
C ALA A 274 -12.58 11.23 23.48
N HIS A 275 -11.91 10.08 23.58
CA HIS A 275 -12.32 8.83 22.90
C HIS A 275 -13.77 8.42 23.22
N VAL A 276 -14.14 8.39 24.51
CA VAL A 276 -15.51 8.03 24.89
C VAL A 276 -16.50 9.08 24.41
N CYS A 277 -16.16 10.37 24.45
CA CYS A 277 -17.01 11.44 23.91
C CYS A 277 -17.24 11.28 22.41
N ASN A 278 -16.19 10.98 21.64
CA ASN A 278 -16.28 10.72 20.21
C ASN A 278 -17.17 9.51 19.89
N ASN A 279 -17.06 8.42 20.66
CA ASN A 279 -17.89 7.24 20.44
C ASN A 279 -19.36 7.47 20.83
N LEU A 280 -19.60 8.13 21.98
CA LEU A 280 -20.95 8.52 22.39
C LEU A 280 -21.60 9.49 21.39
N ALA A 281 -20.83 10.40 20.80
CA ALA A 281 -21.29 11.24 19.70
C ALA A 281 -21.67 10.42 18.45
N GLY A 282 -20.92 9.37 18.14
CA GLY A 282 -21.24 8.37 17.10
C GLY A 282 -22.59 7.72 17.31
N LEU A 283 -22.83 7.24 18.54
CA LEU A 283 -24.13 6.69 18.93
C LEU A 283 -25.26 7.71 18.74
N TYR A 284 -25.08 8.96 19.19
CA TYR A 284 -26.10 10.00 18.98
C TYR A 284 -26.29 10.35 17.51
N LYS A 285 -25.23 10.39 16.70
CA LYS A 285 -25.32 10.57 15.24
C LYS A 285 -26.11 9.43 14.60
N ASN A 286 -25.87 8.18 15.00
CA ASN A 286 -26.59 7.01 14.50
C ASN A 286 -28.09 7.06 14.88
N GLN A 287 -28.40 7.56 16.08
CA GLN A 287 -29.77 7.87 16.53
C GLN A 287 -30.38 9.14 15.90
N GLN A 288 -29.64 9.84 15.03
CA GLN A 288 -30.03 11.12 14.42
C GLN A 288 -30.22 12.28 15.43
N LEU A 289 -29.66 12.15 16.63
CA LEU A 289 -29.62 13.17 17.68
C LEU A 289 -28.42 14.11 17.47
N TYR A 290 -28.37 14.76 16.32
CA TYR A 290 -27.20 15.54 15.86
C TYR A 290 -26.81 16.69 16.81
N SER A 291 -27.78 17.33 17.46
CA SER A 291 -27.54 18.40 18.45
C SER A 291 -26.82 17.92 19.70
N LYS A 292 -26.91 16.62 20.04
CA LYS A 292 -26.11 16.00 21.11
C LYS A 292 -24.74 15.52 20.60
N ALA A 293 -24.65 15.14 19.33
CA ALA A 293 -23.42 14.60 18.74
C ALA A 293 -22.36 15.68 18.47
N GLU A 294 -22.73 16.78 17.80
CA GLU A 294 -21.79 17.85 17.40
C GLU A 294 -20.91 18.37 18.56
N PRO A 295 -21.44 18.77 19.73
CA PRO A 295 -20.61 19.31 20.80
C PRO A 295 -19.60 18.29 21.36
N LEU A 296 -20.01 17.02 21.46
CA LEU A 296 -19.13 15.95 21.94
C LEU A 296 -17.99 15.64 20.96
N TYR A 297 -18.26 15.67 19.66
CA TYR A 297 -17.23 15.52 18.65
C TYR A 297 -16.26 16.71 18.63
N LEU A 298 -16.75 17.93 18.77
CA LEU A 298 -15.91 19.13 18.85
C LEU A 298 -15.02 19.10 20.09
N GLU A 299 -15.59 18.76 21.26
CA GLU A 299 -14.85 18.57 22.52
C GLU A 299 -13.75 17.52 22.34
N ALA A 300 -14.05 16.36 21.75
CA ALA A 300 -13.07 15.31 21.50
C ALA A 300 -11.95 15.77 20.54
N LYS A 301 -12.30 16.44 19.44
CA LYS A 301 -11.32 16.97 18.47
C LYS A 301 -10.37 17.97 19.14
N GLU A 302 -10.90 18.90 19.93
CA GLU A 302 -10.11 19.91 20.63
C GLU A 302 -9.12 19.26 21.60
N ILE A 303 -9.59 18.33 22.43
CA ILE A 303 -8.75 17.62 23.39
C ILE A 303 -7.65 16.85 22.66
N HIS A 304 -7.98 16.00 21.68
CA HIS A 304 -6.98 15.26 20.91
C HIS A 304 -5.96 16.19 20.23
N GLY A 305 -6.41 17.32 19.67
CA GLY A 305 -5.53 18.28 19.02
C GLY A 305 -4.56 18.96 19.99
N LYS A 306 -5.02 19.26 21.21
CA LYS A 306 -4.24 19.91 22.26
C LYS A 306 -3.26 18.95 22.93
N THR A 307 -3.68 17.72 23.23
CA THR A 307 -2.87 16.78 24.03
C THR A 307 -1.98 15.88 23.18
N LEU A 308 -2.50 15.38 22.05
CA LEU A 308 -1.79 14.41 21.20
C LEU A 308 -1.14 15.08 19.98
N GLY A 309 -1.62 16.28 19.62
CA GLY A 309 -1.21 17.00 18.43
C GLY A 309 -2.02 16.63 17.18
N LYS A 310 -2.05 17.55 16.21
CA LYS A 310 -2.90 17.44 15.01
C LYS A 310 -2.49 16.36 14.00
N GLN A 311 -1.33 15.72 14.19
CA GLN A 311 -0.85 14.63 13.33
C GLN A 311 -1.24 13.25 13.87
N HIS A 312 -1.85 13.20 15.05
CA HIS A 312 -2.20 11.95 15.71
C HIS A 312 -3.40 11.26 15.04
N PRO A 313 -3.41 9.91 14.92
CA PRO A 313 -4.55 9.15 14.41
C PRO A 313 -5.91 9.51 15.05
N ASP A 314 -5.95 9.68 16.37
CA ASP A 314 -7.19 10.03 17.08
C ASP A 314 -7.75 11.42 16.74
N TYR A 315 -6.88 12.38 16.44
CA TYR A 315 -7.32 13.69 15.93
C TYR A 315 -7.93 13.52 14.53
N ALA A 316 -7.31 12.71 13.67
CA ALA A 316 -7.85 12.38 12.35
C ALA A 316 -9.21 11.68 12.44
N LEU A 317 -9.38 10.73 13.37
CA LEU A 317 -10.66 10.07 13.64
C LEU A 317 -11.75 11.07 14.04
N SER A 318 -11.41 12.03 14.90
CA SER A 318 -12.33 13.08 15.34
C SER A 318 -12.74 14.00 14.17
N CYS A 319 -11.78 14.38 13.32
CA CYS A 319 -12.04 15.11 12.08
C CYS A 319 -12.95 14.31 11.14
N SER A 320 -12.65 13.03 10.90
CA SER A 320 -13.45 12.14 10.04
C SER A 320 -14.90 12.07 10.51
N ASN A 321 -15.12 11.87 11.81
CA ASN A 321 -16.46 11.77 12.38
C ASN A 321 -17.25 13.09 12.27
N LEU A 322 -16.60 14.22 12.53
CA LEU A 322 -17.21 15.54 12.28
C LEU A 322 -17.52 15.75 10.80
N ALA A 323 -16.63 15.32 9.90
CA ALA A 323 -16.83 15.42 8.46
C ALA A 323 -18.09 14.66 8.02
N PHE A 324 -18.26 13.42 8.50
CA PHE A 324 -19.47 12.64 8.26
C PHE A 324 -20.71 13.29 8.86
N LEU A 325 -20.65 13.79 10.10
CA LEU A 325 -21.78 14.49 10.70
C LEU A 325 -22.20 15.71 9.86
N TYR A 326 -21.26 16.56 9.48
CA TYR A 326 -21.55 17.74 8.66
C TYR A 326 -22.03 17.39 7.26
N TRP A 327 -21.47 16.35 6.64
CA TRP A 327 -21.95 15.84 5.36
C TRP A 327 -23.40 15.36 5.45
N ARG A 328 -23.76 14.64 6.51
CA ARG A 328 -25.15 14.22 6.77
C ARG A 328 -26.10 15.40 6.97
N LEU A 329 -25.62 16.46 7.60
CA LEU A 329 -26.34 17.73 7.77
C LEU A 329 -26.31 18.63 6.51
N GLN A 330 -25.68 18.18 5.41
CA GLN A 330 -25.46 18.96 4.19
C GLN A 330 -24.71 20.28 4.40
N ASN A 331 -23.95 20.39 5.50
CA ASN A 331 -23.01 21.49 5.71
C ASN A 331 -21.68 21.15 5.04
N TYR A 332 -21.66 21.25 3.72
CA TYR A 332 -20.53 20.80 2.92
C TYR A 332 -19.25 21.60 3.16
N GLU A 333 -19.34 22.88 3.49
CA GLU A 333 -18.17 23.72 3.81
C GLU A 333 -17.44 23.20 5.05
N LYS A 334 -18.19 22.97 6.16
CA LYS A 334 -17.60 22.40 7.37
C LYS A 334 -17.08 20.98 7.12
N ALA A 335 -17.81 20.17 6.35
CA ALA A 335 -17.38 18.82 6.00
C ALA A 335 -16.08 18.80 5.18
N ASP A 336 -15.94 19.68 4.17
CA ASP A 336 -14.74 19.78 3.32
C ASP A 336 -13.51 20.12 4.17
N MET A 337 -13.62 21.09 5.09
CA MET A 337 -12.53 21.43 6.01
C MET A 337 -12.10 20.22 6.85
N GLN A 338 -13.06 19.46 7.38
CA GLN A 338 -12.75 18.29 8.21
C GLN A 338 -12.16 17.13 7.40
N PHE A 339 -12.68 16.87 6.20
CA PHE A 339 -12.14 15.86 5.29
C PHE A 339 -10.73 16.22 4.80
N GLN A 340 -10.45 17.50 4.55
CA GLN A 340 -9.13 17.98 4.18
C GLN A 340 -8.12 17.78 5.31
N GLU A 341 -8.45 18.17 6.55
CA GLU A 341 -7.59 17.94 7.72
C GLU A 341 -7.29 16.44 7.90
N ASN A 342 -8.33 15.60 7.87
CA ASN A 342 -8.20 14.14 7.98
C ASN A 342 -7.30 13.56 6.88
N SER A 343 -7.51 13.96 5.63
CA SER A 343 -6.75 13.46 4.48
C SER A 343 -5.27 13.82 4.55
N GLN A 344 -4.94 15.04 5.01
CA GLN A 344 -3.55 15.46 5.18
C GLN A 344 -2.81 14.61 6.23
N ILE A 345 -3.51 14.20 7.29
CA ILE A 345 -2.94 13.35 8.33
C ILE A 345 -2.68 11.94 7.78
N PHE A 346 -3.63 11.37 7.03
CA PHE A 346 -3.42 10.07 6.37
C PHE A 346 -2.25 10.09 5.39
N VAL A 347 -2.12 11.15 4.59
CA VAL A 347 -0.95 11.34 3.71
C VAL A 347 0.35 11.36 4.52
N ASN A 348 0.39 12.07 5.65
CA ASN A 348 1.57 12.14 6.50
C ASN A 348 1.90 10.79 7.16
N GLN A 349 0.88 10.01 7.54
CA GLN A 349 1.06 8.66 8.10
C GLN A 349 1.61 7.68 7.05
N ILE A 350 1.09 7.74 5.83
CA ILE A 350 1.63 6.97 4.69
C ILE A 350 3.12 7.31 4.52
N GLN A 351 3.47 8.59 4.47
CA GLN A 351 4.85 9.02 4.26
C GLN A 351 5.80 8.63 5.39
N THR A 352 5.33 8.68 6.64
CA THR A 352 6.15 8.39 7.83
C THR A 352 6.37 6.90 8.05
N ASN A 353 5.37 6.07 7.73
CA ASN A 353 5.42 4.64 8.03
C ASN A 353 5.91 3.79 6.85
N PHE A 354 5.63 4.17 5.59
CA PHE A 354 5.94 3.30 4.44
C PHE A 354 7.44 3.07 4.20
N ALA A 355 8.30 4.01 4.60
CA ALA A 355 9.74 3.88 4.39
C ALA A 355 10.36 2.63 5.04
N HIS A 356 9.65 2.01 5.98
CA HIS A 356 10.12 0.86 6.75
C HIS A 356 9.27 -0.39 6.55
N LEU A 357 8.32 -0.38 5.61
CA LEU A 357 7.47 -1.52 5.31
C LEU A 357 7.97 -2.25 4.06
N SER A 358 7.85 -3.57 4.03
CA SER A 358 7.95 -4.36 2.80
C SER A 358 6.82 -4.01 1.82
N GLU A 359 6.94 -4.34 0.53
CA GLU A 359 5.90 -4.10 -0.48
C GLU A 359 4.53 -4.65 -0.06
N LYS A 360 4.52 -5.88 0.46
CA LYS A 360 3.30 -6.53 0.96
C LYS A 360 2.69 -5.78 2.15
N GLU A 361 3.52 -5.30 3.07
CA GLU A 361 3.06 -4.52 4.23
C GLU A 361 2.57 -3.12 3.81
N LYS A 362 3.20 -2.49 2.81
CA LYS A 362 2.72 -1.22 2.23
C LYS A 362 1.33 -1.38 1.61
N GLU A 363 1.12 -2.44 0.84
CA GLU A 363 -0.19 -2.78 0.26
C GLU A 363 -1.23 -3.01 1.36
N GLN A 364 -0.92 -3.81 2.38
CA GLN A 364 -1.82 -4.06 3.52
C GLN A 364 -2.17 -2.78 4.27
N PHE A 365 -1.17 -1.96 4.56
CA PHE A 365 -1.35 -0.67 5.22
C PHE A 365 -2.24 0.24 4.36
N PHE A 366 -1.94 0.39 3.07
CA PHE A 366 -2.73 1.21 2.15
C PHE A 366 -4.18 0.74 2.03
N ASN A 367 -4.41 -0.57 1.97
CA ASN A 367 -5.74 -1.16 1.91
C ASN A 367 -6.60 -0.80 3.13
N GLY A 368 -6.00 -0.59 4.30
CA GLY A 368 -6.68 -0.05 5.48
C GLY A 368 -7.26 1.35 5.28
N PHE A 369 -6.65 2.18 4.43
CA PHE A 369 -7.08 3.55 4.14
C PHE A 369 -7.83 3.71 2.83
N LYS A 370 -7.78 2.72 1.93
CA LYS A 370 -8.38 2.78 0.58
C LYS A 370 -9.84 3.24 0.59
N ASN A 371 -10.64 2.71 1.52
CA ASN A 371 -12.04 3.09 1.68
C ASN A 371 -12.21 4.59 2.04
N ASN A 372 -11.28 5.17 2.82
CA ASN A 372 -11.34 6.58 3.19
C ASN A 372 -11.17 7.48 1.96
N PHE A 373 -10.30 7.10 1.02
CA PHE A 373 -10.18 7.82 -0.25
C PHE A 373 -11.47 7.75 -1.07
N GLU A 374 -12.08 6.57 -1.22
CA GLU A 374 -13.36 6.40 -1.96
C GLU A 374 -14.53 7.18 -1.34
N VAL A 375 -14.61 7.21 0.00
CA VAL A 375 -15.58 8.02 0.76
C VAL A 375 -15.43 9.49 0.40
N VAL A 376 -14.19 9.98 0.43
CA VAL A 376 -13.88 11.37 0.16
C VAL A 376 -14.23 11.77 -1.27
N TYR A 377 -13.99 10.91 -2.27
CA TYR A 377 -14.46 11.17 -3.63
C TYR A 377 -15.98 11.27 -3.68
N SER A 378 -16.67 10.36 -3.01
CA SER A 378 -18.13 10.37 -2.95
C SER A 378 -18.65 11.68 -2.33
N PHE A 379 -17.99 12.17 -1.28
CA PHE A 379 -18.24 13.49 -0.71
C PHE A 379 -18.01 14.62 -1.72
N ALA A 380 -16.86 14.66 -2.39
CA ALA A 380 -16.54 15.74 -3.33
C ALA A 380 -17.53 15.81 -4.50
N ILE A 381 -17.98 14.65 -4.98
CA ILE A 381 -19.01 14.53 -6.04
C ILE A 381 -20.34 15.14 -5.57
N GLU A 382 -20.72 14.95 -4.31
CA GLU A 382 -21.93 15.55 -3.73
C GLU A 382 -21.78 17.03 -3.37
N ASN A 383 -20.60 17.44 -2.87
CA ASN A 383 -20.28 18.79 -2.42
C ASN A 383 -20.44 19.82 -3.56
N LYS A 384 -20.14 19.42 -4.82
CA LYS A 384 -20.14 20.30 -6.02
C LYS A 384 -19.25 21.56 -5.91
N GLN A 385 -18.67 21.86 -4.74
CA GLN A 385 -17.67 22.91 -4.55
C GLN A 385 -16.33 22.47 -5.16
N THR A 386 -15.62 23.43 -5.75
CA THR A 386 -14.38 23.16 -6.47
C THR A 386 -13.17 22.95 -5.55
N SER A 387 -13.21 23.32 -4.27
CA SER A 387 -12.06 23.20 -3.35
C SER A 387 -11.60 21.75 -3.16
N SER A 388 -12.55 20.80 -3.14
CA SER A 388 -12.25 19.39 -2.87
C SER A 388 -11.36 18.74 -3.93
N SER A 389 -11.47 19.14 -5.20
CA SER A 389 -10.68 18.55 -6.29
C SER A 389 -9.19 18.85 -6.17
N ALA A 390 -8.80 19.97 -5.55
CA ALA A 390 -7.40 20.36 -5.39
C ALA A 390 -6.64 19.39 -4.49
N TRP A 391 -7.17 19.10 -3.32
CA TRP A 391 -6.51 18.21 -2.37
C TRP A 391 -6.75 16.73 -2.71
N LEU A 392 -7.85 16.39 -3.40
CA LEU A 392 -8.03 15.07 -4.03
C LEU A 392 -6.92 14.76 -5.04
N TYR A 393 -6.61 15.71 -5.93
CA TYR A 393 -5.52 15.56 -6.89
C TYR A 393 -4.20 15.26 -6.19
N ASN A 394 -3.87 16.05 -5.17
CA ASN A 394 -2.64 15.87 -4.39
C ASN A 394 -2.58 14.48 -3.73
N ASN A 395 -3.71 14.00 -3.18
CA ASN A 395 -3.80 12.67 -2.58
C ASN A 395 -3.51 11.55 -3.60
N ILE A 396 -4.03 11.66 -4.84
CA ILE A 396 -3.75 10.70 -5.92
C ILE A 396 -2.25 10.66 -6.21
N LEU A 397 -1.61 11.82 -6.34
CA LEU A 397 -0.18 11.89 -6.61
C LEU A 397 0.62 11.15 -5.55
N VAL A 398 0.28 11.33 -4.26
CA VAL A 398 0.93 10.62 -3.15
C VAL A 398 0.62 9.11 -3.17
N ALA A 399 -0.65 8.71 -3.36
CA ALA A 399 -1.03 7.31 -3.36
C ALA A 399 -0.32 6.53 -4.49
N LYS A 400 -0.40 7.02 -5.73
CA LYS A 400 0.27 6.41 -6.89
C LYS A 400 1.80 6.46 -6.75
N ALA A 401 2.34 7.52 -6.16
CA ALA A 401 3.78 7.65 -5.90
C ALA A 401 4.33 6.53 -5.03
N VAL A 402 3.59 6.20 -3.98
CA VAL A 402 4.07 5.34 -2.91
C VAL A 402 3.90 3.86 -3.26
N LEU A 403 2.81 3.50 -3.95
CA LEU A 403 2.51 2.12 -4.33
C LEU A 403 3.34 1.61 -5.52
N PHE A 404 3.89 2.52 -6.34
CA PHE A 404 4.51 2.18 -7.62
C PHE A 404 6.06 2.26 -7.63
N ALA A 405 6.68 2.84 -6.60
CA ALA A 405 8.12 3.19 -6.66
C ALA A 405 9.03 2.42 -5.69
N SER A 406 8.51 1.48 -4.89
CA SER A 406 9.30 0.87 -3.80
C SER A 406 10.49 0.05 -4.28
N SER A 407 10.29 -0.91 -5.20
CA SER A 407 11.37 -1.77 -5.68
C SER A 407 12.42 -0.99 -6.48
N GLN A 408 11.98 -0.07 -7.34
CA GLN A 408 12.91 0.82 -8.06
C GLN A 408 13.77 1.66 -7.10
N ASN A 409 13.17 2.21 -6.05
CA ASN A 409 13.90 3.03 -5.07
C ASN A 409 14.98 2.22 -4.35
N ILE A 410 14.68 0.99 -3.93
CA ILE A 410 15.66 0.08 -3.31
C ILE A 410 16.84 -0.16 -4.27
N ARG A 411 16.57 -0.54 -5.53
CA ARG A 411 17.62 -0.76 -6.54
C ARG A 411 18.49 0.49 -6.75
N ASN A 412 17.86 1.66 -6.86
CA ASN A 412 18.55 2.94 -7.05
C ASN A 412 19.50 3.25 -5.89
N ILE A 413 19.07 2.98 -4.66
CA ILE A 413 19.87 3.22 -3.47
C ILE A 413 21.03 2.24 -3.39
N VAL A 414 20.78 0.95 -3.61
CA VAL A 414 21.83 -0.06 -3.60
C VAL A 414 22.92 0.27 -4.64
N LYS A 415 22.53 0.74 -5.84
CA LYS A 415 23.47 1.18 -6.88
C LYS A 415 24.28 2.42 -6.48
N LYS A 416 23.67 3.38 -5.77
CA LYS A 416 24.34 4.61 -5.30
C LYS A 416 25.13 4.39 -4.00
N SER A 417 24.84 3.33 -3.26
CA SER A 417 25.42 3.05 -1.95
C SER A 417 26.80 2.40 -2.07
N ASN A 418 27.73 2.89 -1.27
CA ASN A 418 29.04 2.26 -1.07
C ASN A 418 29.07 1.31 0.14
N ASN A 419 27.95 1.13 0.84
CA ASN A 419 27.88 0.24 2.01
C ASN A 419 27.83 -1.25 1.56
N PRO A 420 28.83 -2.07 1.91
CA PRO A 420 28.87 -3.49 1.52
C PRO A 420 27.74 -4.31 2.15
N GLU A 421 27.22 -3.94 3.33
CA GLU A 421 26.12 -4.64 3.98
C GLU A 421 24.81 -4.49 3.20
N ILE A 422 24.52 -3.27 2.71
CA ILE A 422 23.33 -3.00 1.88
C ILE A 422 23.40 -3.82 0.59
N LYS A 423 24.58 -3.92 -0.04
CA LYS A 423 24.77 -4.73 -1.25
C LYS A 423 24.57 -6.22 -0.97
N LYS A 424 25.13 -6.74 0.14
CA LYS A 424 24.96 -8.13 0.55
C LYS A 424 23.49 -8.45 0.80
N LEU A 425 22.80 -7.61 1.57
CA LEU A 425 21.39 -7.80 1.90
C LEU A 425 20.50 -7.75 0.65
N PHE A 426 20.86 -6.92 -0.33
CA PHE A 426 20.15 -6.85 -1.61
C PHE A 426 20.28 -8.14 -2.43
N VAL A 427 21.49 -8.71 -2.46
CA VAL A 427 21.72 -10.02 -3.10
C VAL A 427 20.94 -11.13 -2.39
N GLU A 428 20.94 -11.14 -1.05
CA GLU A 428 20.15 -12.11 -0.26
C GLU A 428 18.65 -11.96 -0.55
N TRP A 429 18.14 -10.74 -0.63
CA TRP A 429 16.75 -10.45 -0.95
C TRP A 429 16.37 -10.92 -2.36
N LEU A 430 17.19 -10.64 -3.38
CA LEU A 430 16.95 -11.12 -4.75
C LEU A 430 16.94 -12.65 -4.82
N ALA A 431 17.90 -13.31 -4.16
CA ALA A 431 17.97 -14.77 -4.11
C ALA A 431 16.72 -15.37 -3.43
N GLN A 432 16.25 -14.75 -2.34
CA GLN A 432 15.03 -15.18 -1.65
C GLN A 432 13.78 -14.95 -2.50
N ARG A 433 13.70 -13.84 -3.26
CA ARG A 433 12.61 -13.59 -4.21
C ARG A 433 12.60 -14.62 -5.34
N GLU A 434 13.75 -14.97 -5.88
CA GLU A 434 13.87 -16.00 -6.91
C GLU A 434 13.44 -17.37 -6.37
N ARG A 435 13.86 -17.72 -5.16
CA ARG A 435 13.39 -18.93 -4.46
C ARG A 435 11.88 -18.93 -4.27
N LEU A 436 11.30 -17.79 -3.87
CA LEU A 436 9.87 -17.67 -3.69
C LEU A 436 9.12 -17.85 -5.02
N THR A 437 9.61 -17.28 -6.12
CA THR A 437 9.05 -17.50 -7.46
C THR A 437 9.07 -18.99 -7.82
N LYS A 438 10.19 -19.70 -7.60
CA LYS A 438 10.29 -21.16 -7.79
C LYS A 438 9.22 -21.90 -6.99
N ILE A 439 9.06 -21.55 -5.72
CA ILE A 439 8.04 -22.16 -4.85
C ILE A 439 6.64 -21.86 -5.34
N MET A 440 6.35 -20.62 -5.75
CA MET A 440 5.01 -20.25 -6.22
C MET A 440 4.60 -21.05 -7.46
N MET A 441 5.57 -21.35 -8.34
CA MET A 441 5.36 -22.19 -9.51
C MET A 441 5.09 -23.65 -9.11
N MET A 442 5.79 -24.24 -8.13
CA MET A 442 5.59 -25.64 -7.71
C MET A 442 4.14 -26.04 -7.43
N SER A 443 3.78 -27.28 -7.78
CA SER A 443 2.48 -27.88 -7.46
C SER A 443 2.31 -28.09 -5.95
N LEU A 444 1.05 -28.20 -5.50
CA LEU A 444 0.74 -28.46 -4.09
C LEU A 444 1.35 -29.78 -3.59
N GLY A 445 1.38 -30.82 -4.44
CA GLY A 445 1.97 -32.12 -4.10
C GLY A 445 3.48 -32.04 -3.91
N GLU A 446 4.17 -31.26 -4.75
CA GLU A 446 5.62 -31.01 -4.60
C GLU A 446 5.94 -30.22 -3.34
N LYS A 447 5.16 -29.16 -3.07
CA LYS A 447 5.28 -28.37 -1.84
C LYS A 447 5.13 -29.25 -0.59
N GLN A 448 4.12 -30.12 -0.57
CA GLN A 448 3.88 -31.04 0.54
C GLN A 448 5.00 -32.08 0.68
N LYS A 449 5.44 -32.69 -0.44
CA LYS A 449 6.53 -33.68 -0.45
C LYS A 449 7.84 -33.08 0.06
N GLN A 450 8.12 -31.82 -0.28
CA GLN A 450 9.31 -31.09 0.16
C GLN A 450 9.11 -30.36 1.50
N GLN A 451 7.95 -30.51 2.16
CA GLN A 451 7.59 -29.84 3.41
C GLN A 451 7.79 -28.30 3.35
N ILE A 452 7.55 -27.71 2.17
CA ILE A 452 7.74 -26.28 1.95
C ILE A 452 6.56 -25.51 2.54
N ASN A 453 6.87 -24.61 3.46
CA ASN A 453 5.94 -23.59 3.95
C ASN A 453 6.12 -22.31 3.13
N GLN A 454 5.32 -22.12 2.08
CA GLN A 454 5.38 -20.93 1.23
C GLN A 454 5.23 -19.63 2.04
N LYS A 455 4.32 -19.58 3.02
CA LYS A 455 4.10 -18.39 3.85
C LYS A 455 5.35 -18.02 4.65
N ALA A 456 6.11 -19.01 5.13
CA ALA A 456 7.37 -18.76 5.83
C ALA A 456 8.45 -18.20 4.88
N GLU A 457 8.50 -18.66 3.64
CA GLU A 457 9.45 -18.16 2.63
C GLU A 457 9.08 -16.75 2.14
N GLU A 458 7.80 -16.43 2.04
CA GLU A 458 7.30 -15.06 1.83
C GLU A 458 7.71 -14.13 2.98
N GLU A 459 7.53 -14.58 4.23
CA GLU A 459 7.89 -13.77 5.39
C GLU A 459 9.39 -13.48 5.45
N LYS A 460 10.25 -14.45 5.09
CA LYS A 460 11.70 -14.21 4.95
C LYS A 460 12.01 -13.14 3.91
N ALA A 461 11.33 -13.17 2.76
CA ALA A 461 11.51 -12.15 1.71
C ALA A 461 11.11 -10.76 2.22
N ASN A 462 9.97 -10.66 2.91
CA ASN A 462 9.49 -9.41 3.51
C ASN A 462 10.48 -8.86 4.55
N ILE A 463 11.03 -9.72 5.42
CA ILE A 463 12.02 -9.32 6.44
C ILE A 463 13.29 -8.76 5.78
N LEU A 464 13.78 -9.41 4.72
CA LEU A 464 14.97 -8.93 3.99
C LEU A 464 14.70 -7.57 3.32
N GLU A 465 13.55 -7.41 2.68
CA GLU A 465 13.13 -6.14 2.07
C GLU A 465 13.01 -5.02 3.10
N LYS A 466 12.42 -5.34 4.26
CA LYS A 466 12.26 -4.42 5.36
C LYS A 466 13.59 -3.96 5.92
N ARG A 467 14.53 -4.88 6.14
CA ARG A 467 15.90 -4.55 6.57
C ARG A 467 16.61 -3.67 5.54
N LEU A 468 16.45 -3.96 4.24
CA LEU A 468 16.98 -3.09 3.17
C LEU A 468 16.39 -1.69 3.27
N SER A 469 15.09 -1.62 3.53
CA SER A 469 14.37 -0.36 3.58
C SER A 469 14.80 0.50 4.78
N VAL A 470 14.94 -0.12 5.95
CA VAL A 470 15.41 0.52 7.19
C VAL A 470 16.87 0.99 7.10
N GLN A 471 17.78 0.15 6.59
CA GLN A 471 19.20 0.49 6.48
C GLN A 471 19.48 1.54 5.40
N SER A 472 18.55 1.70 4.46
CA SER A 472 18.62 2.71 3.43
C SER A 472 18.06 4.04 3.96
N GLU A 473 18.87 4.79 4.72
CA GLU A 473 18.52 6.11 5.27
C GLU A 473 17.95 7.08 4.20
N ALA A 474 18.33 6.87 2.94
CA ALA A 474 17.83 7.58 1.76
C ALA A 474 16.36 7.30 1.40
N ILE A 475 15.76 6.17 1.79
CA ILE A 475 14.34 5.88 1.49
C ILE A 475 13.43 6.86 2.24
N GLY A 476 13.72 7.09 3.52
CA GLY A 476 12.97 8.04 4.35
C GLY A 476 13.04 9.47 3.84
N SER A 477 14.16 9.90 3.24
CA SER A 477 14.31 11.24 2.66
C SER A 477 13.67 11.37 1.26
N ILE A 478 13.68 10.31 0.44
CA ILE A 478 13.01 10.29 -0.87
C ILE A 478 11.49 10.42 -0.73
N PHE A 479 10.89 9.72 0.23
CA PHE A 479 9.44 9.83 0.49
C PHE A 479 9.05 11.19 1.09
N LYS A 480 9.94 11.83 1.86
CA LYS A 480 9.71 13.18 2.43
C LYS A 480 9.89 14.33 1.43
N GLN A 481 10.69 14.16 0.36
CA GLN A 481 11.07 15.25 -0.55
C GLN A 481 10.06 15.56 -1.69
N HIS A 482 9.01 14.77 -1.88
CA HIS A 482 8.20 14.85 -3.11
C HIS A 482 6.70 15.04 -2.85
N ASN A 483 6.34 15.98 -1.97
CA ASN A 483 4.95 16.44 -1.78
C ASN A 483 4.50 17.35 -2.93
N TYR A 484 4.55 16.81 -4.14
CA TYR A 484 4.08 17.53 -5.31
C TYR A 484 2.59 17.75 -5.25
N GLN A 485 2.19 18.96 -5.60
CA GLN A 485 0.80 19.36 -5.68
C GLN A 485 0.39 19.53 -7.14
N TRP A 486 -0.91 19.60 -7.39
CA TRP A 486 -1.45 19.88 -8.71
C TRP A 486 -0.87 21.18 -9.32
N LYS A 487 -0.52 22.17 -8.48
CA LYS A 487 0.14 23.41 -8.92
C LYS A 487 1.54 23.19 -9.48
N ASP A 488 2.26 22.18 -9.01
CA ASP A 488 3.58 21.83 -9.56
C ASP A 488 3.43 21.21 -10.95
N ILE A 489 2.40 20.38 -11.16
CA ILE A 489 2.03 19.84 -12.46
C ILE A 489 1.62 20.96 -13.41
N GLN A 490 0.73 21.85 -12.95
CA GLN A 490 0.29 23.02 -13.71
C GLN A 490 1.47 23.85 -14.24
N LYS A 491 2.45 24.16 -13.38
CA LYS A 491 3.62 24.96 -13.75
C LYS A 491 4.50 24.30 -14.82
N LYS A 492 4.41 22.98 -14.99
CA LYS A 492 5.15 22.23 -16.02
C LYS A 492 4.43 22.20 -17.36
N LEU A 493 3.12 22.39 -17.39
CA LEU A 493 2.33 22.34 -18.62
C LEU A 493 2.55 23.60 -19.47
N LYS A 494 2.70 23.40 -20.78
CA LYS A 494 2.66 24.47 -21.78
C LYS A 494 1.21 24.81 -22.17
N SER A 495 1.00 25.96 -22.81
CA SER A 495 -0.33 26.50 -23.18
C SER A 495 -1.29 25.55 -23.92
N HIS A 496 -0.76 24.54 -24.61
CA HIS A 496 -1.49 23.55 -25.40
C HIS A 496 -1.45 22.13 -24.79
N GLU A 497 -0.94 22.00 -23.57
CA GLU A 497 -0.81 20.75 -22.83
C GLU A 497 -1.84 20.64 -21.70
N VAL A 498 -2.33 19.43 -21.46
CA VAL A 498 -3.27 19.12 -20.37
C VAL A 498 -2.81 17.87 -19.64
N ALA A 499 -3.00 17.84 -18.32
CA ALA A 499 -2.79 16.65 -17.49
C ALA A 499 -4.13 16.15 -16.93
N ILE A 500 -4.35 14.83 -16.99
CA ILE A 500 -5.58 14.18 -16.52
C ILE A 500 -5.23 13.00 -15.62
N GLU A 501 -5.73 13.03 -14.38
CA GLU A 501 -5.74 11.86 -13.48
C GLU A 501 -7.13 11.23 -13.51
N ILE A 502 -7.25 10.01 -14.05
CA ILE A 502 -8.49 9.22 -14.01
C ILE A 502 -8.44 8.28 -12.81
N ASN A 503 -9.55 8.18 -12.08
CA ASN A 503 -9.68 7.32 -10.90
C ASN A 503 -11.02 6.59 -10.92
N ARG A 504 -10.98 5.28 -10.68
CA ARG A 504 -12.17 4.45 -10.49
C ARG A 504 -12.60 4.50 -9.03
N VAL A 505 -13.83 4.91 -8.78
CA VAL A 505 -14.38 5.13 -7.43
C VAL A 505 -15.63 4.28 -7.23
N ARG A 506 -15.67 3.49 -6.15
CA ARG A 506 -16.92 2.91 -5.68
C ARG A 506 -17.68 3.96 -4.86
N TYR A 507 -18.93 4.22 -5.23
CA TYR A 507 -19.72 5.26 -4.59
C TYR A 507 -20.17 4.84 -3.19
N TYR A 508 -19.84 5.69 -2.20
CA TYR A 508 -20.31 5.59 -0.82
C TYR A 508 -21.59 6.40 -0.64
N ASN A 509 -22.66 5.74 -0.20
CA ASN A 509 -23.92 6.39 0.08
C ASN A 509 -23.96 6.84 1.54
N THR A 510 -23.81 8.14 1.79
CA THR A 510 -23.81 8.70 3.15
C THR A 510 -25.11 8.48 3.91
N LYS A 511 -26.26 8.42 3.22
CA LYS A 511 -27.57 8.21 3.88
C LYS A 511 -27.73 6.81 4.44
N LYS A 512 -27.19 5.81 3.74
CA LYS A 512 -27.22 4.39 4.13
C LYS A 512 -25.96 3.95 4.87
N GLU A 513 -24.94 4.79 4.93
CA GLU A 513 -23.61 4.52 5.48
C GLU A 513 -22.92 3.27 4.91
N ILE A 514 -23.17 2.97 3.62
CA ILE A 514 -22.62 1.81 2.94
C ILE A 514 -22.00 2.20 1.59
N PHE A 515 -20.99 1.45 1.18
CA PHE A 515 -20.61 1.40 -0.22
C PHE A 515 -21.71 0.72 -1.03
N THR A 516 -22.01 1.29 -2.19
CA THR A 516 -22.95 0.69 -3.15
C THR A 516 -22.19 -0.05 -4.24
N ASP A 517 -22.90 -0.83 -5.06
CA ASP A 517 -22.34 -1.45 -6.26
C ASP A 517 -22.16 -0.43 -7.42
N SER A 518 -22.44 0.85 -7.17
CA SER A 518 -22.28 1.90 -8.18
C SER A 518 -20.79 2.27 -8.32
N ILE A 519 -20.31 2.20 -9.55
CA ILE A 519 -18.94 2.57 -9.92
C ILE A 519 -18.99 3.85 -10.73
N LEU A 520 -18.08 4.77 -10.40
CA LEU A 520 -17.89 6.06 -11.05
C LEU A 520 -16.45 6.17 -11.55
N TYR A 521 -16.25 6.89 -12.65
CA TYR A 521 -14.92 7.34 -13.05
C TYR A 521 -14.81 8.84 -12.83
N VAL A 522 -13.77 9.26 -12.12
CA VAL A 522 -13.50 10.67 -11.83
C VAL A 522 -12.22 11.07 -12.55
N ALA A 523 -12.34 12.00 -13.49
CA ALA A 523 -11.20 12.62 -14.15
C ALA A 523 -10.94 14.00 -13.54
N LEU A 524 -9.74 14.20 -12.99
CA LEU A 524 -9.28 15.49 -12.52
C LEU A 524 -8.34 16.10 -13.57
N ILE A 525 -8.72 17.24 -14.11
CA ILE A 525 -8.07 17.88 -15.26
C ILE A 525 -7.33 19.13 -14.79
N VAL A 526 -6.06 19.23 -15.16
CA VAL A 526 -5.21 20.40 -14.92
C VAL A 526 -4.72 20.95 -16.24
N THR A 527 -4.89 22.25 -16.41
CA THR A 527 -4.39 23.05 -17.53
C THR A 527 -3.51 24.19 -17.01
N PRO A 528 -2.66 24.80 -17.85
CA PRO A 528 -1.89 25.99 -17.46
C PRO A 528 -2.77 27.13 -16.94
N GLN A 529 -4.04 27.20 -17.36
CA GLN A 529 -5.00 28.25 -16.98
C GLN A 529 -5.83 27.91 -15.73
N THR A 530 -5.66 26.73 -15.13
CA THR A 530 -6.42 26.29 -13.95
C THR A 530 -6.13 27.15 -12.72
N GLN A 531 -7.01 28.07 -12.31
CA GLN A 531 -6.68 29.01 -11.23
C GLN A 531 -6.96 28.48 -9.81
N ASN A 532 -8.18 27.99 -9.58
CA ASN A 532 -8.67 27.70 -8.23
C ASN A 532 -8.37 26.25 -7.82
N ALA A 533 -8.81 25.30 -8.63
CA ALA A 533 -8.66 23.88 -8.39
C ALA A 533 -8.78 23.09 -9.72
N PRO A 534 -8.24 21.87 -9.79
CA PRO A 534 -8.43 20.97 -10.94
C PRO A 534 -9.90 20.79 -11.30
N GLU A 535 -10.21 20.76 -12.59
CA GLU A 535 -11.58 20.53 -13.03
C GLU A 535 -11.95 19.05 -12.87
N MET A 536 -13.03 18.78 -12.16
CA MET A 536 -13.51 17.42 -11.88
C MET A 536 -14.64 17.04 -12.83
N VAL A 537 -14.42 16.01 -13.64
CA VAL A 537 -15.41 15.40 -14.52
C VAL A 537 -15.79 14.04 -13.97
N VAL A 538 -17.08 13.82 -13.74
CA VAL A 538 -17.61 12.58 -13.16
C VAL A 538 -18.40 11.83 -14.22
N LEU A 539 -17.96 10.61 -14.53
CA LEU A 539 -18.66 9.68 -15.40
C LEU A 539 -19.47 8.74 -14.51
N HIS A 540 -20.78 8.97 -14.46
CA HIS A 540 -21.70 8.23 -13.60
C HIS A 540 -22.04 6.82 -14.11
N ASN A 541 -21.68 6.50 -15.35
CA ASN A 541 -21.97 5.23 -16.00
C ASN A 541 -20.85 4.19 -15.82
N GLY A 542 -20.04 4.25 -14.76
CA GLY A 542 -18.86 3.39 -14.60
C GLY A 542 -19.15 1.88 -14.69
N LYS A 543 -20.33 1.42 -14.23
CA LYS A 543 -20.76 0.03 -14.41
C LYS A 543 -20.98 -0.34 -15.88
N GLU A 544 -21.55 0.56 -16.67
CA GLU A 544 -21.71 0.39 -18.12
C GLU A 544 -20.33 0.37 -18.81
N LEU A 545 -19.44 1.28 -18.41
CA LEU A 545 -18.06 1.36 -18.91
C LEU A 545 -17.32 0.02 -18.71
N GLU A 546 -17.48 -0.59 -17.54
CA GLU A 546 -16.84 -1.85 -17.15
C GLU A 546 -17.52 -3.12 -17.67
N THR A 547 -18.69 -3.00 -18.30
CA THR A 547 -19.45 -4.17 -18.78
C THR A 547 -19.73 -4.06 -20.27
N THR A 548 -20.84 -3.41 -20.64
CA THR A 548 -21.33 -3.34 -22.02
C THR A 548 -20.41 -2.52 -22.92
N ALA A 549 -19.89 -1.38 -22.46
CA ALA A 549 -19.11 -0.48 -23.30
C ALA A 549 -17.74 -1.07 -23.67
N ILE A 550 -16.98 -1.60 -22.69
CA ILE A 550 -15.70 -2.25 -22.98
C ILE A 550 -15.87 -3.50 -23.86
N THR A 551 -16.94 -4.27 -23.63
CA THR A 551 -17.26 -5.44 -24.45
C THR A 551 -17.56 -5.04 -25.88
N TYR A 552 -18.36 -3.97 -26.08
CA TYR A 552 -18.67 -3.42 -27.39
C TYR A 552 -17.40 -2.95 -28.12
N TYR A 553 -16.58 -2.12 -27.46
CA TYR A 553 -15.29 -1.64 -28.00
C TYR A 553 -14.42 -2.81 -28.45
N THR A 554 -14.21 -3.78 -27.55
CA THR A 554 -13.37 -4.95 -27.81
C THR A 554 -13.90 -5.80 -28.96
N ASN A 555 -15.23 -5.97 -29.05
CA ASN A 555 -15.86 -6.71 -30.14
C ASN A 555 -15.75 -5.97 -31.48
N CYS A 556 -15.87 -4.64 -31.50
CA CYS A 556 -15.66 -3.85 -32.71
C CYS A 556 -14.24 -4.00 -33.23
N ILE A 557 -13.24 -3.89 -32.36
CA ILE A 557 -11.83 -4.11 -32.69
C ILE A 557 -11.61 -5.53 -33.24
N LYS A 558 -12.03 -6.58 -32.51
CA LYS A 558 -11.86 -7.99 -32.92
C LYS A 558 -12.57 -8.31 -34.23
N ALA A 559 -13.77 -7.77 -34.44
CA ALA A 559 -14.56 -7.95 -35.65
C ALA A 559 -14.13 -7.01 -36.80
N LYS A 560 -13.16 -6.12 -36.56
CA LYS A 560 -12.68 -5.12 -37.53
C LYS A 560 -13.81 -4.23 -38.06
N LYS A 561 -14.80 -3.95 -37.20
CA LYS A 561 -15.97 -3.11 -37.49
C LYS A 561 -15.73 -1.68 -37.00
N LYS A 562 -16.43 -0.73 -37.62
CA LYS A 562 -16.42 0.68 -37.21
C LYS A 562 -17.10 0.82 -35.85
N ASP A 563 -16.39 1.42 -34.90
CA ASP A 563 -16.92 1.79 -33.59
C ASP A 563 -17.64 3.15 -33.69
N LYS A 564 -18.89 3.22 -33.24
CA LYS A 564 -19.70 4.45 -33.29
C LYS A 564 -20.07 5.00 -31.91
N GLU A 565 -19.82 4.24 -30.84
CA GLU A 565 -20.38 4.52 -29.51
C GLU A 565 -19.29 4.84 -28.49
N SER A 566 -18.14 4.18 -28.56
CA SER A 566 -17.11 4.25 -27.51
C SER A 566 -16.53 5.66 -27.34
N TYR A 567 -16.45 6.45 -28.40
CA TYR A 567 -16.03 7.87 -28.30
C TYR A 567 -16.95 8.66 -27.36
N GLY A 568 -18.27 8.50 -27.50
CA GLY A 568 -19.27 9.21 -26.70
C GLY A 568 -19.24 8.81 -25.23
N LEU A 569 -18.87 7.55 -24.95
CA LEU A 569 -18.83 6.99 -23.60
C LEU A 569 -17.53 7.29 -22.87
N PHE A 570 -16.38 7.09 -23.53
CA PHE A 570 -15.06 7.15 -22.86
C PHE A 570 -14.35 8.50 -23.01
N TRP A 571 -14.60 9.25 -24.09
CA TRP A 571 -13.78 10.43 -24.42
C TRP A 571 -14.54 11.75 -24.43
N LYS A 572 -15.73 11.78 -25.05
CA LYS A 572 -16.53 13.00 -25.20
C LYS A 572 -16.70 13.79 -23.88
N PRO A 573 -17.02 13.16 -22.73
CA PRO A 573 -17.15 13.91 -21.46
C PRO A 573 -15.88 14.64 -21.04
N LEU A 574 -14.71 14.13 -21.40
CA LEU A 574 -13.41 14.76 -21.13
C LEU A 574 -13.09 15.82 -22.17
N LYS A 575 -13.38 15.54 -23.46
CA LYS A 575 -13.10 16.44 -24.58
C LYS A 575 -13.71 17.84 -24.37
N ASP A 576 -14.94 17.89 -23.85
CA ASP A 576 -15.66 19.13 -23.59
C ASP A 576 -14.95 20.04 -22.56
N LYS A 577 -14.02 19.50 -21.76
CA LYS A 577 -13.32 20.22 -20.69
C LYS A 577 -11.84 20.54 -20.98
N ILE A 578 -11.24 19.85 -21.94
CA ILE A 578 -9.82 20.05 -22.31
C ILE A 578 -9.62 21.13 -23.39
N GLY A 579 -10.69 21.63 -24.00
CA GLY A 579 -10.65 22.68 -25.02
C GLY A 579 -9.83 22.31 -26.26
N ASN A 580 -8.95 23.23 -26.70
CA ASN A 580 -8.09 23.10 -27.89
C ASN A 580 -6.70 22.52 -27.59
N ALA A 581 -6.56 21.77 -26.49
CA ALA A 581 -5.30 21.10 -26.17
C ALA A 581 -4.85 20.19 -27.32
N GLN A 582 -3.56 20.24 -27.65
CA GLN A 582 -2.95 19.43 -28.70
C GLN A 582 -2.21 18.22 -28.12
N LYS A 583 -1.81 18.29 -26.85
CA LYS A 583 -1.07 17.24 -26.16
C LYS A 583 -1.69 16.99 -24.79
N ILE A 584 -1.97 15.73 -24.47
CA ILE A 584 -2.73 15.35 -23.28
C ILE A 584 -1.99 14.23 -22.58
N TYR A 585 -1.55 14.48 -21.35
CA TYR A 585 -1.00 13.45 -20.47
C TYR A 585 -2.13 12.82 -19.67
N ILE A 586 -2.29 11.50 -19.76
CA ILE A 586 -3.37 10.78 -19.09
C ILE A 586 -2.76 9.70 -18.20
N ALA A 587 -3.10 9.76 -16.91
CA ALA A 587 -2.85 8.67 -15.97
C ALA A 587 -4.15 7.85 -15.82
N PRO A 588 -4.28 6.73 -16.54
CA PRO A 588 -5.48 5.90 -16.49
C PRO A 588 -5.64 5.18 -15.13
N ASP A 589 -6.85 4.73 -14.88
CA ASP A 589 -7.21 3.79 -13.81
C ASP A 589 -8.40 2.94 -14.28
N GLY A 590 -8.65 1.81 -13.63
CA GLY A 590 -9.75 0.92 -14.01
C GLY A 590 -9.70 0.51 -15.49
N ILE A 591 -10.87 0.52 -16.15
CA ILE A 591 -11.04 0.05 -17.53
C ILE A 591 -10.31 0.89 -18.58
N TYR A 592 -9.88 2.12 -18.24
CA TYR A 592 -9.09 2.96 -19.14
C TYR A 592 -7.71 2.35 -19.44
N HIS A 593 -7.23 1.39 -18.64
CA HIS A 593 -6.04 0.61 -18.98
C HIS A 593 -6.23 -0.35 -20.16
N GLN A 594 -7.48 -0.71 -20.51
CA GLN A 594 -7.79 -1.70 -21.55
C GLN A 594 -8.23 -1.07 -22.88
N ILE A 595 -8.22 0.25 -22.98
CA ILE A 595 -8.72 0.98 -24.14
C ILE A 595 -7.59 1.76 -24.76
N ASN A 596 -7.43 1.64 -26.08
CA ASN A 596 -6.60 2.58 -26.81
C ASN A 596 -7.46 3.77 -27.24
N LEU A 597 -7.43 4.86 -26.46
CA LEU A 597 -8.18 6.08 -26.75
C LEU A 597 -7.90 6.60 -28.18
N GLU A 598 -6.70 6.38 -28.71
CA GLU A 598 -6.31 6.81 -30.05
C GLU A 598 -7.14 6.17 -31.18
N THR A 599 -7.80 5.05 -30.89
CA THR A 599 -8.62 4.31 -31.87
C THR A 599 -10.08 4.73 -31.89
N LEU A 600 -10.50 5.57 -30.95
CA LEU A 600 -11.87 6.06 -30.89
C LEU A 600 -12.09 7.10 -31.99
N THR A 601 -13.27 7.05 -32.64
CA THR A 601 -13.64 7.98 -33.71
C THR A 601 -14.83 8.83 -33.33
N GLU A 602 -14.75 10.13 -33.57
CA GLU A 602 -15.91 11.01 -33.45
C GLU A 602 -16.87 10.80 -34.63
N SER A 603 -18.15 10.55 -34.35
CA SER A 603 -19.12 10.15 -35.38
C SER A 603 -19.40 11.22 -36.44
N GLN A 604 -19.16 12.50 -36.13
CA GLN A 604 -19.44 13.62 -37.05
C GLN A 604 -18.27 13.89 -38.00
N THR A 605 -17.04 13.87 -37.49
CA THR A 605 -15.84 14.17 -38.27
C THR A 605 -15.22 12.93 -38.90
N GLU A 606 -15.56 11.74 -38.37
CA GLU A 606 -14.96 10.45 -38.68
C GLU A 606 -13.44 10.39 -38.48
N LYS A 607 -12.88 11.35 -37.73
CA LYS A 607 -11.46 11.38 -37.38
C LYS A 607 -11.20 10.53 -36.15
N TYR A 608 -10.04 9.91 -36.10
CA TYR A 608 -9.55 9.23 -34.91
C TYR A 608 -8.96 10.26 -33.94
N ILE A 609 -9.03 9.99 -32.64
CA ILE A 609 -8.45 10.87 -31.61
C ILE A 609 -6.96 11.15 -31.87
N LYS A 610 -6.18 10.17 -32.35
CA LYS A 610 -4.75 10.37 -32.70
C LYS A 610 -4.51 11.42 -33.79
N ASP A 611 -5.51 11.69 -34.63
CA ASP A 611 -5.42 12.67 -35.71
C ASP A 611 -5.80 14.08 -35.23
N GLU A 612 -6.30 14.20 -33.99
CA GLU A 612 -6.74 15.46 -33.37
C GLU A 612 -5.81 15.89 -32.24
N VAL A 613 -5.36 14.95 -31.40
CA VAL A 613 -4.57 15.21 -30.20
C VAL A 613 -3.52 14.12 -29.97
N SER A 614 -2.36 14.51 -29.44
CA SER A 614 -1.34 13.56 -29.00
C SER A 614 -1.62 13.10 -27.58
N ILE A 615 -2.03 11.84 -27.42
CA ILE A 615 -2.27 11.21 -26.10
C ILE A 615 -0.96 10.66 -25.52
N HIS A 616 -0.55 11.06 -24.33
CA HIS A 616 0.64 10.53 -23.64
C HIS A 616 0.19 9.77 -22.40
N LEU A 617 0.32 8.44 -22.39
CA LEU A 617 -0.03 7.63 -21.23
C LEU A 617 1.10 7.71 -20.20
N VAL A 618 0.79 8.10 -18.98
CA VAL A 618 1.75 8.17 -17.86
C VAL A 618 1.25 7.31 -16.69
N SER A 619 2.16 6.90 -15.81
CA SER A 619 1.76 6.16 -14.60
C SER A 619 1.08 7.08 -13.59
N SER A 620 1.57 8.31 -13.52
CA SER A 620 0.95 9.44 -12.83
C SER A 620 1.38 10.72 -13.54
N THR A 621 0.53 11.74 -13.48
CA THR A 621 0.86 13.08 -13.97
C THR A 621 2.04 13.72 -13.23
N ARG A 622 2.41 13.21 -12.04
CA ARG A 622 3.66 13.56 -11.36
C ARG A 622 4.91 13.35 -12.23
N ASP A 623 4.87 12.38 -13.14
CA ASP A 623 6.01 12.02 -14.00
C ASP A 623 6.49 13.22 -14.83
N LEU A 624 5.59 14.17 -15.14
CA LEU A 624 5.88 15.42 -15.86
C LEU A 624 6.91 16.29 -15.14
N ILE A 625 7.05 16.18 -13.82
CA ILE A 625 8.02 16.97 -13.07
C ILE A 625 9.45 16.48 -13.35
N TYR A 626 9.59 15.17 -13.54
CA TYR A 626 10.87 14.51 -13.83
C TYR A 626 11.18 14.47 -15.33
N PHE A 627 10.20 14.72 -16.18
CA PHE A 627 10.39 14.94 -17.61
C PHE A 627 11.21 16.23 -17.81
N THR A 628 12.53 16.07 -17.78
CA THR A 628 13.46 17.12 -18.18
C THR A 628 13.33 17.33 -19.68
N ALA A 629 13.42 18.58 -20.13
CA ALA A 629 13.57 18.90 -21.55
C ALA A 629 14.86 18.24 -22.05
N LYS A 630 14.77 17.03 -22.62
CA LYS A 630 15.94 16.30 -23.08
C LYS A 630 16.50 16.99 -24.33
N LYS A 631 17.81 17.29 -24.29
CA LYS A 631 18.65 17.42 -25.48
C LYS A 631 18.43 16.20 -26.38
N GLN A 632 18.46 16.41 -27.69
CA GLN A 632 18.33 15.37 -28.71
C GLN A 632 19.12 14.11 -28.31
N VAL A 633 18.41 12.98 -28.16
CA VAL A 633 19.01 11.73 -27.69
C VAL A 633 20.00 11.22 -28.74
N ASN A 634 21.27 11.06 -28.36
CA ASN A 634 22.26 10.46 -29.25
C ASN A 634 22.21 8.93 -29.14
N TYR A 635 21.38 8.31 -29.98
CA TYR A 635 21.21 6.85 -30.04
C TYR A 635 22.50 6.08 -30.38
N LYS A 636 23.57 6.71 -30.89
CA LYS A 636 24.85 6.02 -31.14
C LYS A 636 25.49 5.44 -29.87
N ASN A 637 25.20 6.03 -28.72
CA ASN A 637 25.69 5.53 -27.44
C ASN A 637 24.80 4.43 -26.84
N TYR A 638 23.67 4.12 -27.48
CA TYR A 638 22.70 3.17 -26.96
C TYR A 638 23.11 1.74 -27.30
N GLN A 639 22.79 0.82 -26.39
CA GLN A 639 22.82 -0.61 -26.64
C GLN A 639 21.40 -1.12 -26.87
N LEU A 640 21.17 -1.72 -28.04
CA LEU A 640 19.91 -2.31 -28.46
C LEU A 640 20.02 -3.83 -28.39
N HIS A 641 19.19 -4.46 -27.55
CA HIS A 641 19.08 -5.92 -27.47
C HIS A 641 17.77 -6.36 -28.11
N LEU A 642 17.85 -7.30 -29.05
CA LEU A 642 16.73 -7.78 -29.86
C LEU A 642 16.54 -9.28 -29.65
N PHE A 643 15.41 -9.67 -29.06
CA PHE A 643 14.99 -11.06 -28.88
C PHE A 643 13.83 -11.37 -29.82
N GLY A 644 13.89 -12.47 -30.56
CA GLY A 644 12.73 -12.93 -31.30
C GLY A 644 12.92 -14.28 -31.96
N TYR A 645 11.86 -14.78 -32.59
CA TYR A 645 11.82 -16.11 -33.21
C TYR A 645 12.44 -17.22 -32.33
N PRO A 646 11.99 -17.37 -31.07
CA PRO A 646 12.50 -18.41 -30.18
C PRO A 646 12.17 -19.82 -30.70
N ASP A 647 12.96 -20.79 -30.26
CA ASP A 647 12.73 -22.20 -30.54
C ASP A 647 11.82 -22.81 -29.46
N TYR A 648 10.50 -22.62 -29.58
CA TYR A 648 9.53 -23.00 -28.55
C TYR A 648 9.57 -24.50 -28.21
N ALA A 649 9.83 -25.36 -29.19
CA ALA A 649 9.87 -26.81 -29.00
C ALA A 649 11.21 -27.31 -28.42
N GLY A 650 12.25 -26.48 -28.50
CA GLY A 650 13.61 -26.80 -28.06
C GLY A 650 14.43 -27.54 -29.12
N SER A 651 15.75 -27.44 -29.00
CA SER A 651 16.72 -27.93 -30.00
C SER A 651 16.83 -29.45 -30.09
N THR A 652 16.07 -30.20 -29.28
CA THR A 652 16.16 -31.66 -29.14
C THR A 652 14.78 -32.35 -29.08
N GLN A 653 13.95 -32.25 -30.14
CA GLN A 653 13.14 -33.40 -30.61
C GLN A 653 12.38 -33.14 -31.91
N LYS A 654 12.46 -34.10 -32.85
CA LYS A 654 11.49 -34.26 -33.93
C LYS A 654 10.15 -34.67 -33.32
N SER A 655 9.09 -33.99 -33.73
CA SER A 655 7.71 -34.22 -33.34
C SER A 655 7.31 -35.70 -33.37
N THR A 656 6.77 -36.20 -32.25
CA THR A 656 5.94 -37.41 -32.21
C THR A 656 4.55 -37.01 -31.73
N PRO A 657 3.45 -37.45 -32.38
CA PRO A 657 2.11 -37.07 -31.97
C PRO A 657 1.70 -37.87 -30.73
N ALA A 658 1.42 -37.18 -29.62
CA ALA A 658 1.07 -37.80 -28.34
C ALA A 658 -0.44 -38.07 -28.24
N LYS A 659 -0.81 -39.33 -27.98
CA LYS A 659 -2.19 -39.86 -27.92
C LYS A 659 -2.87 -39.79 -26.56
N ASP A 660 -2.20 -39.35 -25.48
CA ASP A 660 -2.83 -39.22 -24.15
C ASP A 660 -2.60 -37.81 -23.60
N ARG A 661 -3.64 -36.97 -23.64
CA ARG A 661 -3.61 -35.55 -23.24
C ARG A 661 -4.53 -35.20 -22.06
N ASP A 662 -5.02 -36.21 -21.33
CA ASP A 662 -6.05 -36.01 -20.29
C ASP A 662 -5.54 -35.70 -18.87
N SER A 663 -4.22 -35.53 -18.68
CA SER A 663 -3.70 -35.00 -17.41
C SER A 663 -2.47 -34.13 -17.61
N MET A 664 -2.65 -32.88 -18.05
CA MET A 664 -1.61 -31.85 -18.00
C MET A 664 -1.38 -31.45 -16.54
N ASN A 665 -0.42 -32.12 -15.88
CA ASN A 665 0.17 -31.66 -14.61
C ASN A 665 1.21 -30.57 -14.93
N THR A 666 0.76 -29.43 -15.47
CA THR A 666 1.63 -28.27 -15.71
C THR A 666 1.63 -27.35 -14.50
N THR A 667 2.81 -26.79 -14.24
CA THR A 667 3.13 -25.83 -13.18
C THR A 667 2.43 -24.49 -13.41
N ILE A 668 2.27 -24.09 -14.68
CA ILE A 668 1.44 -22.95 -15.13
C ILE A 668 0.29 -23.51 -15.97
N LYS A 669 -0.96 -23.25 -15.55
CA LYS A 669 -2.16 -23.63 -16.32
C LYS A 669 -2.56 -22.48 -17.24
N ILE A 670 -2.15 -22.55 -18.50
CA ILE A 670 -2.61 -21.62 -19.54
C ILE A 670 -3.81 -22.24 -20.27
N SER A 671 -4.84 -21.44 -20.55
CA SER A 671 -6.06 -21.93 -21.18
C SER A 671 -5.79 -22.50 -22.57
N LYS A 672 -6.36 -23.68 -22.89
CA LYS A 672 -6.31 -24.29 -24.24
C LYS A 672 -7.00 -23.41 -25.31
N LYS A 673 -7.77 -22.40 -24.90
CA LYS A 673 -8.39 -21.42 -25.81
C LYS A 673 -7.41 -20.35 -26.29
N GLN A 674 -6.20 -20.32 -25.76
CA GLN A 674 -5.17 -19.39 -26.23
C GLN A 674 -4.72 -19.72 -27.65
N ARG A 675 -4.68 -18.69 -28.49
CA ARG A 675 -4.48 -18.81 -29.95
C ARG A 675 -3.02 -19.00 -30.37
N PHE A 676 -2.07 -18.89 -29.44
CA PHE A 676 -0.69 -19.26 -29.74
C PHE A 676 -0.53 -20.78 -29.92
N LEU A 677 -1.52 -21.57 -29.46
CA LEU A 677 -1.60 -22.98 -29.77
C LEU A 677 -2.22 -23.19 -31.16
N ASP A 678 -1.58 -24.00 -31.99
CA ASP A 678 -2.16 -24.42 -33.27
C ASP A 678 -3.31 -25.42 -33.06
N GLY A 679 -3.96 -25.85 -34.15
CA GLY A 679 -5.04 -26.84 -34.10
C GLY A 679 -4.62 -28.21 -33.53
N PHE A 680 -3.32 -28.43 -33.34
CA PHE A 680 -2.72 -29.61 -32.74
C PHE A 680 -2.21 -29.35 -31.31
N GLY A 681 -2.43 -28.17 -30.72
CA GLY A 681 -1.99 -27.84 -29.37
C GLY A 681 -0.48 -27.64 -29.21
N THR A 682 0.24 -27.33 -30.29
CA THR A 682 1.67 -26.95 -30.29
C THR A 682 1.83 -25.44 -30.40
N VAL A 683 2.95 -24.88 -29.93
CA VAL A 683 3.13 -23.43 -29.97
C VAL A 683 3.47 -23.00 -31.40
N SER A 684 2.61 -22.17 -31.98
CA SER A 684 2.73 -21.71 -33.36
C SER A 684 4.01 -20.90 -33.57
N VAL A 685 4.78 -21.23 -34.61
CA VAL A 685 5.95 -20.43 -35.00
C VAL A 685 5.54 -19.06 -35.55
N LEU A 686 6.34 -18.03 -35.27
CA LEU A 686 6.09 -16.64 -35.68
C LEU A 686 7.18 -16.14 -36.64
N PRO A 687 7.19 -16.55 -37.91
CA PRO A 687 8.25 -16.16 -38.86
C PRO A 687 8.37 -14.64 -39.06
N GLY A 688 7.29 -13.88 -38.87
CA GLY A 688 7.33 -12.41 -38.91
C GLY A 688 8.26 -11.82 -37.85
N THR A 689 8.34 -12.40 -36.66
CA THR A 689 9.26 -11.93 -35.61
C THR A 689 10.72 -12.04 -36.03
N LYS A 690 11.12 -13.07 -36.80
CA LYS A 690 12.48 -13.17 -37.35
C LYS A 690 12.78 -12.00 -38.29
N THR A 691 11.85 -11.73 -39.20
CA THR A 691 11.93 -10.62 -40.16
C THR A 691 11.98 -9.27 -39.45
N GLU A 692 11.16 -9.10 -38.40
CA GLU A 692 11.14 -7.91 -37.53
C GLU A 692 12.51 -7.64 -36.92
N ILE A 693 13.10 -8.64 -36.25
CA ILE A 693 14.41 -8.51 -35.60
C ILE A 693 15.51 -8.19 -36.62
N VAL A 694 15.53 -8.87 -37.77
CA VAL A 694 16.53 -8.64 -38.82
C VAL A 694 16.44 -7.22 -39.38
N ASN A 695 15.22 -6.73 -39.64
CA ASN A 695 15.00 -5.39 -40.18
C ASN A 695 15.42 -4.30 -39.18
N ILE A 696 15.03 -4.42 -37.91
CA ILE A 696 15.42 -3.47 -36.86
C ILE A 696 16.94 -3.49 -36.67
N SER A 697 17.55 -4.67 -36.59
CA SER A 697 19.01 -4.83 -36.44
C SER A 697 19.77 -4.14 -37.57
N THR A 698 19.33 -4.33 -38.81
CA THR A 698 19.95 -3.74 -40.01
C THR A 698 19.86 -2.22 -39.98
N LYS A 699 18.68 -1.66 -39.70
CA LYS A 699 18.46 -0.21 -39.59
C LYS A 699 19.32 0.41 -38.49
N ALA A 700 19.33 -0.18 -37.30
CA ALA A 700 20.11 0.33 -36.17
C ALA A 700 21.62 0.29 -36.43
N LYS A 701 22.14 -0.83 -36.97
CA LYS A 701 23.56 -0.95 -37.35
C LYS A 701 23.98 0.08 -38.40
N SER A 702 23.11 0.38 -39.37
CA SER A 702 23.37 1.40 -40.40
C SER A 702 23.58 2.81 -39.81
N LYS A 703 23.09 3.05 -38.60
CA LYS A 703 23.23 4.31 -37.85
C LYS A 703 24.37 4.28 -36.82
N GLY A 704 25.14 3.19 -36.79
CA GLY A 704 26.27 3.00 -35.87
C GLY A 704 25.85 2.67 -34.44
N ILE A 705 24.64 2.15 -34.24
CA ILE A 705 24.13 1.75 -32.92
C ILE A 705 24.62 0.34 -32.59
N LYS A 706 25.00 0.09 -31.32
CA LYS A 706 25.41 -1.24 -30.86
C LYS A 706 24.18 -2.15 -30.75
N VAL A 707 24.17 -3.25 -31.50
CA VAL A 707 23.05 -4.20 -31.52
C VAL A 707 23.51 -5.61 -31.15
N LYS A 708 22.83 -6.23 -30.19
CA LYS A 708 22.91 -7.68 -29.92
C LYS A 708 21.58 -8.32 -30.32
N THR A 709 21.66 -9.46 -31.00
CA THR A 709 20.49 -10.17 -31.54
C THR A 709 20.48 -11.60 -31.03
N TYR A 710 19.34 -12.02 -30.51
CA TYR A 710 19.08 -13.33 -29.92
C TYR A 710 17.92 -13.96 -30.69
N LEU A 711 18.19 -15.02 -31.44
CA LEU A 711 17.23 -15.74 -32.27
C LEU A 711 17.30 -17.24 -32.00
N GLY A 712 16.20 -17.95 -32.22
CA GLY A 712 16.12 -19.40 -32.01
C GLY A 712 16.51 -19.77 -30.58
N SER A 713 17.41 -20.73 -30.42
CA SER A 713 17.87 -21.22 -29.11
C SER A 713 18.49 -20.14 -28.21
N LEU A 714 19.01 -19.04 -28.77
CA LEU A 714 19.57 -17.93 -28.00
C LEU A 714 18.49 -16.99 -27.43
N ALA A 715 17.27 -17.02 -27.97
CA ALA A 715 16.13 -16.28 -27.44
C ALA A 715 15.47 -17.05 -26.28
N ASN A 716 16.27 -17.39 -25.27
CA ASN A 716 15.86 -18.13 -24.08
C ASN A 716 15.73 -17.23 -22.85
N GLU A 717 15.10 -17.77 -21.82
CA GLU A 717 14.77 -17.07 -20.58
C GLU A 717 16.01 -16.63 -19.80
N GLU A 718 16.98 -17.53 -19.60
CA GLU A 718 18.24 -17.26 -18.89
C GLU A 718 18.99 -16.07 -19.50
N THR A 719 19.11 -16.06 -20.83
CA THR A 719 19.80 -14.99 -21.56
C THR A 719 19.08 -13.66 -21.38
N LEU A 720 17.74 -13.67 -21.41
CA LEU A 720 16.93 -12.48 -21.26
C LEU A 720 17.00 -11.92 -19.83
N LYS A 721 16.96 -12.77 -18.80
CA LYS A 721 17.02 -12.33 -17.39
C LYS A 721 18.38 -11.79 -16.98
N ASN A 722 19.45 -12.28 -17.61
CA ASN A 722 20.82 -11.88 -17.32
C ASN A 722 21.34 -10.69 -18.14
N ILE A 723 20.47 -10.01 -18.92
CA ILE A 723 20.90 -8.80 -19.64
C ILE A 723 21.25 -7.68 -18.66
N GLN A 724 22.29 -6.91 -19.02
CA GLN A 724 22.73 -5.72 -18.31
C GLN A 724 23.09 -4.62 -19.32
N ASP A 725 23.15 -3.37 -18.86
CA ASP A 725 23.55 -2.19 -19.65
C ASP A 725 22.77 -2.00 -20.97
N VAL A 726 21.50 -2.40 -20.98
CA VAL A 726 20.60 -2.26 -22.12
C VAL A 726 19.89 -0.90 -22.08
N HIS A 727 19.85 -0.20 -23.22
CA HIS A 727 19.13 1.07 -23.34
C HIS A 727 17.78 0.89 -24.05
N ILE A 728 17.75 -0.03 -25.02
CA ILE A 728 16.53 -0.43 -25.70
C ILE A 728 16.47 -1.96 -25.72
N LEU A 729 15.40 -2.51 -25.17
CA LEU A 729 15.11 -3.94 -25.19
C LEU A 729 13.88 -4.19 -26.05
N HIS A 730 14.01 -5.02 -27.08
CA HIS A 730 12.91 -5.42 -27.93
C HIS A 730 12.71 -6.93 -27.85
N ILE A 731 11.48 -7.36 -27.57
CA ILE A 731 11.12 -8.76 -27.40
C ILE A 731 9.94 -9.07 -28.33
N ALA A 732 10.19 -9.91 -29.34
CA ALA A 732 9.22 -10.28 -30.36
C ALA A 732 8.86 -11.77 -30.24
N THR A 733 7.72 -12.09 -29.62
CA THR A 733 7.32 -13.47 -29.32
C THR A 733 5.81 -13.59 -29.05
N HIS A 734 5.35 -14.76 -28.60
CA HIS A 734 4.03 -14.89 -27.99
C HIS A 734 4.00 -14.32 -26.57
N GLY A 735 2.90 -13.64 -26.26
CA GLY A 735 2.54 -13.20 -24.92
C GLY A 735 1.22 -13.85 -24.52
N PHE A 736 0.96 -13.91 -23.22
CA PHE A 736 -0.30 -14.41 -22.69
C PHE A 736 -0.73 -13.62 -21.46
N PHE A 737 -2.05 -13.60 -21.23
CA PHE A 737 -2.68 -13.18 -20.01
C PHE A 737 -3.91 -14.05 -19.73
N GLU A 738 -4.07 -14.52 -18.49
CA GLU A 738 -5.18 -15.37 -18.03
C GLU A 738 -6.02 -14.65 -16.96
N SER A 739 -7.27 -14.34 -17.29
CA SER A 739 -8.20 -13.64 -16.39
C SER A 739 -8.90 -14.57 -15.39
N ASP A 740 -9.34 -14.04 -14.24
CA ASP A 740 -10.07 -14.82 -13.20
C ASP A 740 -11.43 -15.36 -13.66
N VAL A 741 -11.98 -14.84 -14.76
CA VAL A 741 -13.33 -15.21 -15.24
C VAL A 741 -13.27 -16.48 -16.10
N GLU A 742 -12.09 -16.82 -16.64
CA GLU A 742 -11.93 -17.98 -17.54
C GLU A 742 -11.54 -19.28 -16.83
N THR A 743 -11.32 -19.24 -15.50
CA THR A 743 -10.99 -20.42 -14.68
C THR A 743 -12.25 -21.04 -14.08
N ASP A 744 -12.49 -22.32 -14.39
CA ASP A 744 -13.47 -23.15 -13.67
C ASP A 744 -13.21 -23.04 -12.16
N LYS A 745 -14.28 -23.11 -11.34
CA LYS A 745 -14.26 -22.94 -9.87
C LYS A 745 -13.27 -23.85 -9.10
N GLU A 746 -12.65 -24.83 -9.76
CA GLU A 746 -11.59 -25.68 -9.21
C GLU A 746 -10.14 -25.22 -9.51
N SER A 747 -9.97 -24.18 -10.34
CA SER A 747 -8.67 -23.71 -10.88
C SER A 747 -8.28 -22.29 -10.46
N THR A 748 -8.90 -21.73 -9.43
CA THR A 748 -8.52 -20.46 -8.77
C THR A 748 -7.16 -20.52 -8.02
N LYS A 749 -6.19 -21.28 -8.55
CA LYS A 749 -4.95 -21.70 -7.85
C LYS A 749 -3.76 -20.76 -7.99
N PHE A 750 -3.84 -19.68 -8.76
CA PHE A 750 -2.82 -18.63 -8.72
C PHE A 750 -3.36 -17.44 -7.92
N GLU A 751 -3.12 -17.44 -6.61
CA GLU A 751 -3.38 -16.28 -5.74
C GLU A 751 -2.56 -15.04 -6.18
N ASN A 752 -1.44 -15.23 -6.89
CA ASN A 752 -0.57 -14.15 -7.37
C ASN A 752 -0.89 -13.78 -8.83
N PRO A 753 -1.36 -12.55 -9.12
CA PRO A 753 -1.73 -12.14 -10.48
C PRO A 753 -0.56 -12.07 -11.46
N LEU A 754 0.65 -11.86 -10.96
CA LEU A 754 1.87 -11.71 -11.77
C LEU A 754 2.32 -13.02 -12.43
N LEU A 755 1.81 -14.17 -11.99
CA LEU A 755 2.06 -15.47 -12.62
C LEU A 755 1.10 -15.75 -13.79
N ARG A 756 0.07 -14.91 -13.97
CA ARG A 756 -0.97 -15.08 -14.98
C ARG A 756 -0.70 -14.31 -16.27
N SER A 757 0.45 -13.65 -16.36
CA SER A 757 0.90 -12.96 -17.56
C SER A 757 2.38 -13.23 -17.80
N GLY A 758 2.77 -13.40 -19.06
CA GLY A 758 4.15 -13.72 -19.40
C GLY A 758 4.44 -13.72 -20.89
N LEU A 759 5.68 -14.08 -21.22
CA LEU A 759 6.20 -14.23 -22.58
C LEU A 759 6.69 -15.67 -22.77
N LEU A 760 6.42 -16.24 -23.94
CA LEU A 760 6.94 -17.57 -24.31
C LEU A 760 8.29 -17.40 -25.00
N LEU A 761 9.28 -18.17 -24.61
CA LEU A 761 10.64 -18.15 -25.14
C LEU A 761 11.05 -19.57 -25.58
N THR A 762 12.32 -19.76 -25.87
CA THR A 762 12.84 -21.08 -26.21
C THR A 762 12.50 -22.10 -25.13
N ASN A 763 12.05 -23.28 -25.54
CA ASN A 763 11.53 -24.39 -24.70
C ASN A 763 10.13 -24.22 -24.08
N ALA A 764 9.44 -23.10 -24.29
CA ALA A 764 8.12 -22.87 -23.69
C ALA A 764 7.09 -23.98 -23.96
N GLU A 765 7.15 -24.64 -25.13
CA GLU A 765 6.24 -25.75 -25.44
C GLU A 765 6.46 -26.95 -24.50
N LEU A 766 7.71 -27.23 -24.14
CA LEU A 766 8.04 -28.31 -23.21
C LEU A 766 7.49 -28.01 -21.81
N ALA A 767 7.52 -26.74 -21.38
CA ALA A 767 6.94 -26.31 -20.12
C ALA A 767 5.41 -26.45 -20.11
N LEU A 768 4.76 -26.02 -21.20
CA LEU A 768 3.31 -26.20 -21.40
C LEU A 768 2.89 -27.67 -21.52
N GLN A 769 3.81 -28.56 -21.87
CA GLN A 769 3.59 -30.01 -21.87
C GLN A 769 3.92 -30.67 -20.50
N GLY A 770 4.40 -29.90 -19.53
CA GLY A 770 4.82 -30.39 -18.21
C GLY A 770 6.10 -31.24 -18.24
N LYS A 771 6.88 -31.16 -19.33
CA LYS A 771 8.13 -31.92 -19.51
C LYS A 771 9.32 -31.25 -18.82
N ILE A 772 9.28 -29.93 -18.73
CA ILE A 772 10.22 -29.11 -17.96
C ILE A 772 9.44 -28.17 -17.06
N SER A 773 10.04 -27.75 -15.95
CA SER A 773 9.46 -26.78 -15.02
C SER A 773 10.57 -26.11 -14.22
N GLY A 774 10.27 -24.95 -13.64
CA GLY A 774 11.21 -24.16 -12.86
C GLY A 774 11.31 -22.76 -13.42
N THR A 775 12.36 -22.02 -13.06
CA THR A 775 12.57 -20.65 -13.54
C THR A 775 13.41 -20.60 -14.81
N GLU A 776 13.64 -21.69 -15.52
CA GLU A 776 14.33 -21.64 -16.82
C GLU A 776 13.61 -22.60 -17.77
N ASP A 777 12.28 -22.54 -17.73
CA ASP A 777 11.39 -23.44 -18.45
C ASP A 777 10.95 -22.85 -19.80
N GLY A 778 11.37 -21.61 -20.09
CA GLY A 778 11.03 -20.93 -21.33
C GLY A 778 9.77 -20.09 -21.22
N ILE A 779 9.14 -19.98 -20.03
CA ILE A 779 8.00 -19.09 -19.79
C ILE A 779 8.45 -17.97 -18.86
N LEU A 780 8.71 -16.78 -19.40
CA LEU A 780 9.05 -15.61 -18.59
C LEU A 780 7.78 -14.97 -18.02
N THR A 781 7.50 -15.19 -16.75
CA THR A 781 6.35 -14.60 -16.06
C THR A 781 6.61 -13.14 -15.65
N ALA A 782 5.55 -12.35 -15.43
CA ALA A 782 5.70 -10.99 -14.89
C ALA A 782 6.34 -11.00 -13.49
N GLN A 783 6.12 -12.04 -12.69
CA GLN A 783 6.78 -12.24 -11.41
C GLN A 783 8.31 -12.34 -11.56
N GLU A 784 8.81 -13.00 -12.60
CA GLU A 784 10.24 -13.12 -12.89
C GLU A 784 10.81 -11.81 -13.43
N VAL A 785 10.06 -11.12 -14.30
CA VAL A 785 10.47 -9.81 -14.85
C VAL A 785 10.74 -8.81 -13.73
N MET A 786 9.95 -8.78 -12.66
CA MET A 786 10.20 -7.87 -11.51
C MET A 786 11.58 -8.06 -10.87
N ASN A 787 12.20 -9.23 -11.02
CA ASN A 787 13.52 -9.52 -10.46
C ASN A 787 14.66 -9.04 -11.37
N MET A 788 14.40 -8.77 -12.65
CA MET A 788 15.38 -8.29 -13.63
C MET A 788 15.94 -6.90 -13.25
N ASP A 789 17.15 -6.59 -13.74
CA ASP A 789 17.75 -5.24 -13.64
C ASP A 789 17.69 -4.53 -14.99
N LEU A 790 16.62 -3.76 -15.19
CA LEU A 790 16.41 -2.92 -16.36
C LEU A 790 16.64 -1.45 -16.07
N TYR A 791 17.30 -1.12 -14.95
CA TYR A 791 17.58 0.26 -14.61
C TYR A 791 18.43 0.95 -15.69
N GLY A 792 17.97 2.11 -16.14
CA GLY A 792 18.62 2.85 -17.22
C GLY A 792 18.11 2.49 -18.61
N THR A 793 17.23 1.48 -18.73
CA THR A 793 16.56 1.15 -19.99
C THR A 793 15.58 2.27 -20.35
N ASP A 794 15.84 2.97 -21.46
CA ASP A 794 14.97 4.03 -21.95
C ASP A 794 13.67 3.46 -22.54
N LEU A 795 13.75 2.33 -23.25
CA LEU A 795 12.59 1.75 -23.94
C LEU A 795 12.59 0.22 -23.90
N VAL A 796 11.47 -0.36 -23.47
CA VAL A 796 11.13 -1.78 -23.68
C VAL A 796 10.01 -1.87 -24.70
N VAL A 797 10.17 -2.72 -25.72
CA VAL A 797 9.14 -3.03 -26.71
C VAL A 797 8.74 -4.49 -26.56
N LEU A 798 7.50 -4.73 -26.14
CA LEU A 798 6.88 -6.03 -26.01
C LEU A 798 6.04 -6.30 -27.26
N SER A 799 6.71 -6.73 -28.33
CA SER A 799 6.11 -7.11 -29.62
C SER A 799 5.48 -8.51 -29.50
N ALA A 800 4.43 -8.59 -28.70
CA ALA A 800 3.73 -9.82 -28.32
C ALA A 800 2.26 -9.50 -28.01
N CYS A 801 1.39 -10.52 -28.05
CA CYS A 801 -0.05 -10.36 -27.79
C CYS A 801 -0.35 -10.06 -26.31
N GLU A 802 -1.32 -9.17 -26.07
CA GLU A 802 -1.98 -8.95 -24.77
C GLU A 802 -1.02 -8.57 -23.62
N THR A 803 0.13 -7.97 -23.94
CA THR A 803 1.19 -7.65 -22.96
C THR A 803 0.90 -6.45 -22.07
N GLY A 804 -0.08 -5.63 -22.45
CA GLY A 804 -0.61 -4.54 -21.62
C GLY A 804 -1.78 -4.95 -20.73
N LEU A 805 -2.22 -6.21 -20.80
CA LEU A 805 -3.28 -6.73 -19.92
C LEU A 805 -2.69 -7.32 -18.63
N GLY A 806 -3.54 -7.37 -17.60
CA GLY A 806 -3.20 -7.81 -16.26
C GLY A 806 -4.41 -7.66 -15.33
N GLU A 807 -4.26 -8.07 -14.07
CA GLU A 807 -5.28 -7.75 -13.07
C GLU A 807 -5.24 -6.25 -12.77
N ILE A 808 -6.38 -5.58 -12.92
CA ILE A 808 -6.47 -4.16 -12.60
C ILE A 808 -6.77 -4.00 -11.11
N ARG A 809 -5.90 -3.27 -10.42
CA ARG A 809 -6.13 -2.87 -9.03
C ARG A 809 -6.28 -1.36 -8.95
N ASN A 810 -7.45 -0.90 -8.48
CA ASN A 810 -7.81 0.52 -8.46
C ASN A 810 -6.75 1.33 -7.71
N GLY A 811 -6.22 2.37 -8.37
CA GLY A 811 -5.18 3.24 -7.84
C GLY A 811 -3.75 2.68 -7.91
N GLU A 812 -3.57 1.43 -8.33
CA GLU A 812 -2.28 0.72 -8.37
C GLU A 812 -1.87 0.28 -9.80
N GLY A 813 -2.78 0.41 -10.76
CA GLY A 813 -2.55 0.10 -12.18
C GLY A 813 -2.74 -1.38 -12.52
N VAL A 814 -1.99 -1.84 -13.52
CA VAL A 814 -2.11 -3.19 -14.11
C VAL A 814 -1.07 -4.13 -13.51
N TYR A 815 -1.51 -5.11 -12.72
CA TYR A 815 -0.69 -6.22 -12.24
C TYR A 815 -0.47 -7.23 -13.37
N GLY A 816 0.61 -7.02 -14.11
CA GLY A 816 1.05 -7.87 -15.20
C GLY A 816 2.42 -7.41 -15.72
N LEU A 817 2.72 -7.71 -16.98
CA LEU A 817 4.00 -7.35 -17.60
C LEU A 817 4.27 -5.84 -17.59
N GLN A 818 3.24 -5.00 -17.75
CA GLN A 818 3.36 -3.54 -17.66
C GLN A 818 4.06 -3.13 -16.35
N ARG A 819 3.47 -3.47 -15.20
CA ARG A 819 4.04 -3.15 -13.89
C ARG A 819 5.40 -3.81 -13.69
N ALA A 820 5.55 -5.07 -14.07
CA ALA A 820 6.80 -5.79 -13.84
C ALA A 820 8.00 -5.16 -14.55
N PHE A 821 7.85 -4.76 -15.81
CA PHE A 821 8.92 -4.08 -16.55
C PHE A 821 9.20 -2.68 -16.01
N GLN A 822 8.17 -1.94 -15.60
CA GLN A 822 8.38 -0.65 -14.94
C GLN A 822 9.17 -0.85 -13.65
N GLU A 823 8.75 -1.72 -12.74
CA GLU A 823 9.44 -2.02 -11.47
C GLU A 823 10.88 -2.52 -11.66
N ALA A 824 11.15 -3.27 -12.74
CA ALA A 824 12.51 -3.68 -13.11
C ALA A 824 13.41 -2.51 -13.56
N GLY A 825 12.83 -1.38 -13.96
CA GLY A 825 13.54 -0.13 -14.26
C GLY A 825 13.31 0.45 -15.65
N ALA A 826 12.38 -0.11 -16.44
CA ALA A 826 12.05 0.41 -17.76
C ALA A 826 11.33 1.76 -17.67
N ARG A 827 11.81 2.77 -18.41
CA ARG A 827 11.20 4.11 -18.41
C ARG A 827 9.99 4.24 -19.33
N ASN A 828 10.08 3.62 -20.51
CA ASN A 828 9.04 3.64 -21.51
C ASN A 828 8.75 2.21 -21.96
N ILE A 829 7.47 1.91 -22.17
CA ILE A 829 7.05 0.57 -22.59
C ILE A 829 6.09 0.70 -23.77
N VAL A 830 6.36 -0.06 -24.84
CA VAL A 830 5.40 -0.35 -25.89
C VAL A 830 4.84 -1.74 -25.64
N MET A 831 3.52 -1.85 -25.54
CA MET A 831 2.81 -3.09 -25.21
C MET A 831 1.49 -3.16 -25.96
N SER A 832 0.93 -4.36 -26.13
CA SER A 832 -0.32 -4.54 -26.86
C SER A 832 -1.52 -4.79 -25.93
N LEU A 833 -2.68 -4.23 -26.27
CA LEU A 833 -3.92 -4.38 -25.52
C LEU A 833 -4.79 -5.55 -26.01
N TRP A 834 -4.52 -6.08 -27.19
CA TRP A 834 -5.21 -7.23 -27.76
C TRP A 834 -4.28 -8.05 -28.65
N LYS A 835 -4.80 -9.16 -29.18
CA LYS A 835 -4.08 -10.05 -30.08
C LYS A 835 -3.65 -9.33 -31.35
N VAL A 836 -2.39 -9.49 -31.71
CA VAL A 836 -1.78 -8.78 -32.85
C VAL A 836 -1.58 -9.69 -34.05
N ASP A 837 -1.57 -9.10 -35.24
CA ASP A 837 -1.26 -9.80 -36.50
C ASP A 837 0.25 -9.79 -36.75
N ASP A 838 0.85 -10.95 -37.07
CA ASP A 838 2.31 -11.10 -37.20
C ASP A 838 2.90 -10.19 -38.29
N GLU A 839 2.25 -10.11 -39.46
CA GLU A 839 2.74 -9.32 -40.60
C GLU A 839 2.57 -7.81 -40.36
N ALA A 840 1.42 -7.40 -39.80
CA ALA A 840 1.19 -6.00 -39.47
C ALA A 840 2.11 -5.51 -38.34
N THR A 841 2.34 -6.34 -37.32
CA THR A 841 3.23 -6.04 -36.19
C THR A 841 4.67 -5.86 -36.65
N GLN A 842 5.17 -6.78 -37.47
CA GLN A 842 6.50 -6.69 -38.05
C GLN A 842 6.72 -5.36 -38.79
N LYS A 843 5.74 -4.91 -39.57
CA LYS A 843 5.79 -3.62 -40.28
C LYS A 843 5.72 -2.45 -39.32
N MET A 844 4.79 -2.48 -38.36
CA MET A 844 4.62 -1.45 -37.34
C MET A 844 5.94 -1.17 -36.61
N MET A 845 6.58 -2.21 -36.09
CA MET A 845 7.84 -2.10 -35.37
C MET A 845 8.97 -1.63 -36.28
N SER A 846 9.02 -2.13 -37.52
CA SER A 846 10.02 -1.69 -38.50
C SER A 846 9.91 -0.20 -38.85
N LEU A 847 8.68 0.33 -38.97
CA LEU A 847 8.42 1.75 -39.22
C LEU A 847 8.73 2.59 -37.99
N PHE A 848 8.35 2.12 -36.80
CA PHE A 848 8.63 2.81 -35.54
C PHE A 848 10.14 3.03 -35.34
N TYR A 849 10.95 1.97 -35.48
CA TYR A 849 12.41 2.09 -35.36
C TYR A 849 13.05 2.90 -36.48
N GLU A 850 12.48 2.92 -37.69
CA GLU A 850 12.95 3.79 -38.76
C GLU A 850 12.71 5.26 -38.43
N ASN A 851 11.50 5.59 -38.01
CA ASN A 851 11.14 6.95 -37.64
C ASN A 851 12.01 7.44 -36.46
N MET A 852 12.22 6.59 -35.46
CA MET A 852 13.03 6.93 -34.29
C MET A 852 14.54 6.99 -34.60
N LEU A 853 15.13 5.91 -35.11
CA LEU A 853 16.60 5.79 -35.25
C LEU A 853 17.13 6.40 -36.54
N THR A 854 16.36 6.37 -37.63
CA THR A 854 16.80 6.85 -38.95
C THR A 854 16.40 8.30 -39.19
N LYS A 855 15.14 8.66 -38.91
CA LYS A 855 14.60 10.02 -39.08
C LYS A 855 14.83 10.92 -37.87
N GLY A 856 15.24 10.37 -36.72
CA GLY A 856 15.62 11.14 -35.53
C GLY A 856 14.44 11.74 -34.76
N MET A 857 13.23 11.21 -34.97
CA MET A 857 12.02 11.63 -34.26
C MET A 857 12.05 11.17 -32.80
N ASN A 858 11.32 11.85 -31.91
CA ASN A 858 11.12 11.33 -30.56
C ASN A 858 10.24 10.06 -30.58
N LYS A 859 10.21 9.30 -29.47
CA LYS A 859 9.53 8.00 -29.44
C LYS A 859 8.05 8.14 -29.75
N ARG A 860 7.37 9.14 -29.20
CA ARG A 860 5.94 9.34 -29.43
C ARG A 860 5.63 9.69 -30.88
N GLU A 861 6.34 10.65 -31.45
CA GLU A 861 6.19 11.05 -32.85
C GLU A 861 6.44 9.86 -33.79
N ALA A 862 7.52 9.12 -33.54
CA ALA A 862 7.89 7.95 -34.32
C ALA A 862 6.80 6.86 -34.26
N PHE A 863 6.21 6.67 -33.08
CA PHE A 863 5.18 5.68 -32.82
C PHE A 863 3.87 6.03 -33.55
N VAL A 864 3.36 7.25 -33.36
CA VAL A 864 2.11 7.69 -34.01
C VAL A 864 2.24 7.75 -35.53
N LEU A 865 3.42 8.16 -36.04
CA LEU A 865 3.69 8.14 -37.47
C LEU A 865 3.69 6.71 -38.02
N ALA A 866 4.29 5.75 -37.30
CA ALA A 866 4.26 4.35 -37.70
C ALA A 866 2.82 3.79 -37.73
N GLN A 867 1.97 4.15 -36.76
CA GLN A 867 0.55 3.78 -36.79
C GLN A 867 -0.16 4.35 -38.03
N THR A 868 0.11 5.63 -38.33
CA THR A 868 -0.49 6.34 -39.46
C THR A 868 -0.03 5.78 -40.81
N GLU A 869 1.26 5.41 -40.94
CA GLU A 869 1.79 4.75 -42.13
C GLU A 869 1.21 3.34 -42.30
N LEU A 870 1.07 2.58 -41.21
CA LEU A 870 0.46 1.26 -41.25
C LEU A 870 -1.04 1.32 -41.58
N GLN A 871 -1.75 2.32 -41.06
CA GLN A 871 -3.17 2.56 -41.32
C GLN A 871 -3.47 2.75 -42.81
N LYS A 872 -2.55 3.33 -43.59
CA LYS A 872 -2.70 3.45 -45.05
C LYS A 872 -2.84 2.10 -45.75
N LYS A 873 -2.18 1.06 -45.22
CA LYS A 873 -2.26 -0.32 -45.73
C LYS A 873 -3.38 -1.12 -45.08
N TYR A 874 -3.60 -0.93 -43.78
CA TYR A 874 -4.62 -1.63 -43.00
C TYR A 874 -5.51 -0.60 -42.30
N PRO A 875 -6.64 -0.16 -42.90
CA PRO A 875 -7.44 0.93 -42.36
C PRO A 875 -8.03 0.66 -40.96
N GLN A 876 -8.28 -0.61 -40.63
CA GLN A 876 -8.98 -0.99 -39.40
C GLN A 876 -8.06 -0.91 -38.17
N PRO A 877 -8.50 -0.28 -37.06
CA PRO A 877 -7.70 -0.11 -35.85
C PRO A 877 -7.11 -1.38 -35.25
N TYR A 878 -7.72 -2.54 -35.52
CA TYR A 878 -7.17 -3.84 -35.12
C TYR A 878 -5.67 -4.00 -35.43
N TYR A 879 -5.22 -3.47 -36.58
CA TYR A 879 -3.85 -3.66 -37.06
C TYR A 879 -2.85 -2.62 -36.55
N TRP A 880 -3.26 -1.35 -36.41
CA TRP A 880 -2.36 -0.25 -36.04
C TRP A 880 -2.56 0.27 -34.60
N GLY A 881 -3.73 0.03 -34.03
CA GLY A 881 -4.12 0.51 -32.70
C GLY A 881 -3.80 -0.47 -31.56
N ALA A 882 -3.30 -1.67 -31.85
CA ALA A 882 -3.11 -2.69 -30.82
C ALA A 882 -2.07 -2.30 -29.77
N PHE A 883 -1.03 -1.58 -30.19
CA PHE A 883 0.04 -1.14 -29.32
C PHE A 883 -0.25 0.22 -28.71
N VAL A 884 0.15 0.39 -27.46
CA VAL A 884 0.18 1.67 -26.73
C VAL A 884 1.59 1.93 -26.22
N LEU A 885 1.96 3.21 -26.12
CA LEU A 885 3.21 3.66 -25.52
C LEU A 885 2.89 4.32 -24.18
N ILE A 886 3.38 3.73 -23.10
CA ILE A 886 3.34 4.34 -21.75
C ILE A 886 4.72 4.93 -21.41
N GLY A 887 4.72 6.15 -20.91
CA GLY A 887 5.91 6.98 -20.66
C GLY A 887 5.88 8.32 -21.38
N GLU A 888 7.07 8.78 -21.79
CA GLU A 888 7.48 10.06 -22.42
C GLU A 888 6.39 10.99 -23.00
#